data_AF-A0A940MMR7-F1
#
_entry.id   AF-A0A940MMR7-F1
#
_cell.length_a   1.000
_cell.length_b   1.000
_cell.length_c   1.000
_cell.angle_alpha   90.00
_cell.angle_beta   90.00
_cell.angle_gamma   90.00
#
_symmetry.space_group_name_H-M   'P 1'
#
loop_
_entity.id
_entity.type
_entity.pdbx_description
1 polymer ?
#
loop_
_entity_poly.entity_id
_entity_poly.type
_entity_poly.pdbx_seq_one_letter_code
_entity_poly.pdbx_strand_id
1 'polypeptide(L)'
;MTDDLDRLKAAMDEALPPPDADRKAEVLALAMKNFEHLHGSSQGLAPGARRISETGPRGLLGGLKMLIARNTRAILTATTALAAVAMLAVIPVLRTQGPQATGVLREAHEAPVPKPEVDLDDPASPEAEAAEAPQEFATQADAAAPVPPVASPPVASPPVAMERMRAEPSLSTRTAPAGGAPGGGMATLAAPSPGIAPAPVPRPVPDAVPRPRPDTEAFPQAPDHPVKVTVEEPVSTFSIDVDTASWSYIRRALTMGQLPPKDAVRIEEMVNYFDYDYAGPQAGQPFATHVGVSDSPWRAGTRIVQIGLQGALPLGQGSKTGVPGIARPPMNLVFLIDTSGSMNEPDKLPLLKQSFRLMLGQLGAEDRVSIVTYAGSAGRVLPPTPATERNTILTALENLQAGGGTAGQAGLQQAYATAQEMARDGAVSRVILATDGDFNVGLSDPEALKDFIAEQRKGGTYLSVLGFGRGNLDDATMQALAQNGNGMAAYIDTLAEAQKVLADQLTGALVPIADDVKIQVEWNPALVAEYRLVGYETRALRREDFNNDHVDAGEIGAGHQVTALYEITPTGSGARMTDPLRYGARQVASDSKELGFLRLRYKAPGEGESRLIETPIMADAAPLPEAGWATAIAGFGQILKGSTLIGDWSMGDAIALAQASKGADRFGYRTEAITLMRLAESLTK
;
A
#
# COMPACT_ATOMS: atom_id res chain seq x y z
N MET A 1 -5.80 17.11 -52.41
CA MET A 1 -6.19 16.20 -51.32
C MET A 1 -7.31 16.76 -50.43
N THR A 2 -8.04 17.81 -50.83
CA THR A 2 -9.17 18.35 -50.06
C THR A 2 -10.55 17.93 -50.59
N ASP A 3 -10.66 17.59 -51.88
CA ASP A 3 -11.96 17.33 -52.54
C ASP A 3 -12.55 15.94 -52.22
N ASP A 4 -11.70 14.95 -51.91
CA ASP A 4 -12.15 13.58 -51.61
C ASP A 4 -12.69 13.43 -50.17
N LEU A 5 -12.20 14.23 -49.23
CA LEU A 5 -12.64 14.20 -47.84
C LEU A 5 -14.04 14.82 -47.68
N ASP A 6 -14.32 15.88 -48.45
CA ASP A 6 -15.61 16.54 -48.45
C ASP A 6 -16.67 15.67 -49.15
N ARG A 7 -16.29 14.93 -50.19
CA ARG A 7 -17.16 13.89 -50.79
C ARG A 7 -17.45 12.74 -49.85
N LEU A 8 -16.46 12.31 -49.05
CA LEU A 8 -16.65 11.24 -48.06
C LEU A 8 -17.61 11.69 -46.94
N LYS A 9 -17.49 12.93 -46.46
CA LYS A 9 -18.43 13.49 -45.48
C LYS A 9 -19.85 13.58 -46.03
N ALA A 10 -20.03 14.08 -47.25
CA ALA A 10 -21.34 14.16 -47.87
C ALA A 10 -21.98 12.77 -48.04
N ALA A 11 -21.20 11.76 -48.43
CA ALA A 11 -21.69 10.39 -48.57
C ALA A 11 -22.03 9.72 -47.22
N MET A 12 -21.32 10.07 -46.14
CA MET A 12 -21.61 9.56 -44.79
C MET A 12 -22.89 10.18 -44.21
N ASP A 13 -23.12 11.47 -44.43
CA ASP A 13 -24.34 12.15 -43.99
C ASP A 13 -25.59 11.64 -44.75
N GLU A 14 -25.42 11.23 -46.01
CA GLU A 14 -26.51 10.65 -46.83
C GLU A 14 -26.80 9.17 -46.50
N ALA A 15 -25.84 8.44 -45.92
CA ALA A 15 -25.94 7.01 -45.58
C ALA A 15 -26.50 6.71 -44.18
N LEU A 16 -26.68 7.73 -43.33
CA LEU A 16 -27.21 7.57 -41.97
C LEU A 16 -28.73 7.79 -41.97
N PRO A 17 -29.55 6.75 -41.71
CA PRO A 17 -30.98 6.95 -41.55
C PRO A 17 -31.23 7.88 -40.36
N PRO A 18 -32.17 8.83 -40.46
CA PRO A 18 -32.48 9.74 -39.36
C PRO A 18 -32.92 8.95 -38.12
N PRO A 19 -32.60 9.42 -36.91
CA PRO A 19 -32.93 8.70 -35.68
C PRO A 19 -34.43 8.42 -35.60
N ASP A 20 -34.79 7.14 -35.62
CA ASP A 20 -36.18 6.69 -35.47
C ASP A 20 -36.61 6.89 -34.01
N ALA A 21 -37.36 7.97 -33.78
CA ALA A 21 -37.86 8.35 -32.48
C ALA A 21 -38.81 7.29 -31.89
N ASP A 22 -39.52 6.55 -32.74
CA ASP A 22 -40.44 5.49 -32.33
C ASP A 22 -39.64 4.27 -31.88
N ARG A 23 -38.57 3.90 -32.61
CA ARG A 23 -37.64 2.84 -32.20
C ARG A 23 -36.98 3.14 -30.85
N LYS A 24 -36.59 4.39 -30.63
CA LYS A 24 -35.99 4.82 -29.35
C LYS A 24 -36.98 4.72 -28.20
N ALA A 25 -38.24 5.11 -28.42
CA ALA A 25 -39.29 4.99 -27.41
C ALA A 25 -39.61 3.52 -27.08
N GLU A 26 -39.63 2.65 -28.10
CA GLU A 26 -39.88 1.21 -27.95
C GLU A 26 -38.77 0.51 -27.14
N VAL A 27 -37.50 0.83 -27.43
CA VAL A 27 -36.34 0.30 -26.69
C VAL A 27 -36.35 0.78 -25.23
N LEU A 28 -36.69 2.05 -24.99
CA LEU A 28 -36.77 2.60 -23.63
C LEU A 28 -37.88 1.93 -22.81
N ALA A 29 -39.04 1.68 -23.44
CA ALA A 29 -40.16 0.98 -22.81
C ALA A 29 -39.80 -0.49 -22.48
N LEU A 30 -39.06 -1.17 -23.37
CA LEU A 30 -38.59 -2.52 -23.13
C LEU A 30 -37.57 -2.58 -21.98
N ALA A 31 -36.66 -1.61 -21.91
CA ALA A 31 -35.69 -1.50 -20.82
C ALA A 31 -36.37 -1.28 -19.46
N MET A 32 -37.38 -0.41 -19.39
CA MET A 32 -38.16 -0.19 -18.16
C MET A 32 -38.93 -1.43 -17.72
N LYS A 33 -39.52 -2.18 -18.67
CA LYS A 33 -40.23 -3.43 -18.39
C LYS A 33 -39.29 -4.51 -17.85
N ASN A 34 -38.08 -4.61 -18.39
CA ASN A 34 -37.06 -5.55 -17.90
C ASN A 34 -36.56 -5.16 -16.50
N PHE A 35 -36.40 -3.86 -16.24
CA PHE A 35 -36.04 -3.35 -14.92
C PHE A 35 -37.09 -3.69 -13.85
N GLU A 36 -38.37 -3.46 -14.14
CA GLU A 36 -39.47 -3.84 -13.23
C GLU A 36 -39.55 -5.35 -13.00
N HIS A 37 -39.30 -6.17 -14.03
CA HIS A 37 -39.30 -7.62 -13.88
C HIS A 37 -38.18 -8.13 -12.96
N LEU A 38 -36.98 -7.53 -13.08
CA LEU A 38 -35.81 -7.89 -12.27
C LEU A 38 -35.92 -7.40 -10.82
N HIS A 39 -36.73 -6.37 -10.54
CA HIS A 39 -36.88 -5.80 -9.19
C HIS A 39 -38.20 -6.19 -8.51
N GLY A 40 -39.18 -6.70 -9.26
CA GLY A 40 -40.46 -7.19 -8.74
C GLY A 40 -40.44 -8.61 -8.15
N SER A 41 -39.36 -9.38 -8.34
CA SER A 41 -39.25 -10.79 -7.91
C SER A 41 -38.72 -10.99 -6.48
N SER A 42 -38.86 -10.01 -5.59
CA SER A 42 -38.44 -10.09 -4.18
C SER A 42 -39.60 -10.18 -3.17
N GLN A 43 -40.74 -10.77 -3.57
CA GLN A 43 -41.80 -11.16 -2.62
C GLN A 43 -42.32 -12.56 -2.94
N GLY A 44 -41.82 -13.56 -2.21
CA GLY A 44 -42.27 -14.94 -2.37
C GLY A 44 -41.65 -15.95 -1.40
N LEU A 45 -41.75 -15.72 -0.08
CA LEU A 45 -41.59 -16.79 0.93
C LEU A 45 -42.57 -16.57 2.10
N ALA A 46 -43.29 -17.62 2.46
CA ALA A 46 -44.22 -17.73 3.61
C ALA A 46 -43.93 -19.06 4.34
N PRO A 47 -44.55 -19.38 5.51
CA PRO A 47 -44.71 -18.60 6.74
C PRO A 47 -44.33 -19.40 8.04
N GLY A 48 -43.93 -18.71 9.12
CA GLY A 48 -44.20 -19.16 10.50
C GLY A 48 -43.08 -19.09 11.55
N ALA A 49 -43.12 -18.09 12.46
CA ALA A 49 -43.29 -18.26 13.93
C ALA A 49 -43.00 -16.97 14.74
N ARG A 50 -44.09 -16.45 15.37
CA ARG A 50 -44.23 -15.67 16.65
C ARG A 50 -43.48 -14.32 16.81
N ARG A 51 -44.12 -13.14 16.71
CA ARG A 51 -45.06 -12.40 17.63
C ARG A 51 -44.48 -11.91 18.96
N ILE A 52 -44.35 -10.57 19.09
CA ILE A 52 -44.65 -9.75 20.29
C ILE A 52 -45.03 -8.31 19.81
N SER A 53 -46.30 -8.03 19.49
CA SER A 53 -47.29 -7.10 20.14
C SER A 53 -46.80 -5.68 20.50
N GLU A 54 -47.25 -4.65 19.76
CA GLU A 54 -48.26 -3.61 20.10
C GLU A 54 -47.70 -2.35 20.79
N THR A 55 -47.77 -1.17 20.15
CA THR A 55 -48.83 -0.17 20.37
C THR A 55 -48.77 0.95 19.28
N GLY A 56 -49.91 1.34 18.68
CA GLY A 56 -50.05 2.42 17.66
C GLY A 56 -50.36 3.81 18.25
N PRO A 57 -51.07 4.75 17.58
CA PRO A 57 -51.51 4.81 16.16
C PRO A 57 -51.47 6.22 15.46
N ARG A 58 -51.93 6.26 14.18
CA ARG A 58 -52.38 7.41 13.32
C ARG A 58 -51.29 8.15 12.50
N GLY A 59 -51.44 8.45 11.21
CA GLY A 59 -52.50 8.23 10.23
C GLY A 59 -52.34 9.13 8.98
N LEU A 60 -52.89 8.63 7.85
CA LEU A 60 -53.50 9.32 6.70
C LEU A 60 -52.71 10.14 5.65
N LEU A 61 -53.05 9.80 4.40
CA LEU A 61 -53.11 10.57 3.14
C LEU A 61 -51.76 10.80 2.43
N GLY A 62 -51.56 10.45 1.16
CA GLY A 62 -52.49 10.07 0.11
C GLY A 62 -52.27 10.96 -1.12
N GLY A 63 -51.81 10.35 -2.22
CA GLY A 63 -52.18 10.76 -3.58
C GLY A 63 -51.18 11.63 -4.35
N LEU A 64 -50.23 10.98 -5.03
CA LEU A 64 -49.63 11.54 -6.25
C LEU A 64 -50.32 10.88 -7.46
N LYS A 65 -51.04 11.66 -8.26
CA LYS A 65 -51.42 11.30 -9.63
C LYS A 65 -51.22 12.48 -10.56
N MET A 66 -50.56 12.19 -11.68
CA MET A 66 -50.78 12.71 -13.05
C MET A 66 -50.45 14.19 -13.35
N LEU A 67 -49.97 14.58 -14.53
CA LEU A 67 -49.42 13.93 -15.73
C LEU A 67 -48.89 15.08 -16.64
N ILE A 68 -47.81 14.84 -17.38
CA ILE A 68 -47.54 15.24 -18.79
C ILE A 68 -47.58 16.72 -19.25
N ALA A 69 -46.38 17.15 -19.67
CA ALA A 69 -46.00 17.91 -20.87
C ALA A 69 -46.63 19.27 -21.21
N ARG A 70 -45.78 20.30 -21.31
CA ARG A 70 -45.67 21.14 -22.53
C ARG A 70 -44.38 21.99 -22.57
N ASN A 71 -43.57 21.67 -23.58
CA ASN A 71 -42.83 22.57 -24.48
C ASN A 71 -41.85 23.67 -23.99
N THR A 72 -40.60 23.45 -24.41
CA THR A 72 -39.73 24.32 -25.22
C THR A 72 -39.13 25.60 -24.63
N ARG A 73 -37.79 25.63 -24.66
CA ARG A 73 -36.94 26.73 -25.13
C ARG A 73 -37.32 28.12 -24.60
N ALA A 74 -37.07 28.33 -23.32
CA ALA A 74 -36.63 29.60 -22.76
C ALA A 74 -36.07 29.30 -21.36
N ILE A 75 -35.09 30.08 -20.92
CA ILE A 75 -34.42 30.00 -19.60
C ILE A 75 -33.23 29.00 -19.57
N LEU A 76 -32.28 29.22 -20.47
CA LEU A 76 -30.86 28.90 -20.24
C LEU A 76 -30.01 30.12 -20.63
N THR A 77 -30.33 31.26 -20.00
CA THR A 77 -29.57 32.52 -20.08
C THR A 77 -29.85 33.32 -18.82
N ALA A 78 -29.29 32.90 -17.68
CA ALA A 78 -29.10 33.74 -16.49
C ALA A 78 -28.43 32.89 -15.39
N THR A 79 -27.09 32.89 -15.31
CA THR A 79 -26.30 32.83 -14.06
C THR A 79 -24.79 32.91 -14.35
N THR A 80 -24.39 33.78 -15.30
CA THR A 80 -23.01 34.29 -15.44
C THR A 80 -22.91 35.76 -15.05
N ALA A 81 -23.87 36.26 -14.27
CA ALA A 81 -23.94 37.65 -13.81
C ALA A 81 -24.09 37.70 -12.28
N LEU A 82 -23.08 37.21 -11.54
CA LEU A 82 -22.94 37.52 -10.10
C LEU A 82 -21.49 37.55 -9.60
N ALA A 83 -20.50 37.20 -10.43
CA ALA A 83 -19.08 37.32 -10.07
C ALA A 83 -18.44 38.66 -10.50
N ALA A 84 -19.11 39.48 -11.34
CA ALA A 84 -18.54 40.71 -11.90
C ALA A 84 -18.91 42.00 -11.14
N VAL A 85 -19.75 41.94 -10.09
CA VAL A 85 -20.19 43.14 -9.33
C VAL A 85 -19.49 43.28 -7.97
N ALA A 86 -18.69 42.31 -7.53
CA ALA A 86 -17.93 42.38 -6.27
C ALA A 86 -16.50 42.97 -6.41
N MET A 87 -16.01 43.23 -7.63
CA MET A 87 -14.65 43.76 -7.88
C MET A 87 -14.62 45.21 -8.38
N LEU A 88 -15.69 45.98 -8.17
CA LEU A 88 -15.78 47.38 -8.63
C LEU A 88 -16.25 48.38 -7.56
N ALA A 89 -16.23 48.00 -6.28
CA ALA A 89 -16.45 48.91 -5.17
C ALA A 89 -15.30 48.77 -4.15
N VAL A 90 -14.68 49.91 -3.79
CA VAL A 90 -13.44 50.09 -3.00
C VAL A 90 -12.21 50.05 -3.94
N ILE A 91 -11.76 51.17 -4.54
CA ILE A 91 -11.03 52.31 -3.96
C ILE A 91 -11.17 53.50 -4.95
N PRO A 92 -11.49 54.75 -4.52
CA PRO A 92 -10.40 55.70 -4.23
C PRO A 92 -10.74 56.82 -3.22
N VAL A 93 -9.97 56.92 -2.12
CA VAL A 93 -9.60 58.21 -1.50
C VAL A 93 -8.27 58.03 -0.75
N LEU A 94 -7.26 58.80 -1.16
CA LEU A 94 -6.14 59.42 -0.40
C LEU A 94 -4.82 59.40 -1.18
N ARG A 95 -4.72 60.36 -2.11
CA ARG A 95 -3.49 61.12 -2.34
C ARG A 95 -3.75 62.55 -1.87
N THR A 96 -3.01 63.01 -0.88
CA THR A 96 -2.28 64.30 -0.88
C THR A 96 -1.47 64.42 0.40
N GLN A 97 -0.14 64.38 0.26
CA GLN A 97 0.83 65.36 0.80
C GLN A 97 2.22 64.69 0.82
N GLY A 98 3.15 65.19 -0.02
CA GLY A 98 4.59 65.12 0.23
C GLY A 98 5.09 66.50 0.68
N PRO A 99 6.39 66.85 0.56
CA PRO A 99 7.58 66.03 0.31
C PRO A 99 8.76 66.36 1.27
N GLN A 100 9.90 65.66 1.20
CA GLN A 100 11.26 66.24 1.14
C GLN A 100 12.29 65.22 0.61
N ALA A 101 13.30 65.75 -0.09
CA ALA A 101 14.18 65.09 -1.04
C ALA A 101 15.64 65.03 -0.58
N THR A 102 16.43 64.14 -1.19
CA THR A 102 17.88 64.24 -1.52
C THR A 102 18.29 62.90 -2.16
N GLY A 103 18.55 62.83 -3.48
CA GLY A 103 19.87 62.92 -4.12
C GLY A 103 20.59 61.56 -4.06
N VAL A 104 21.11 60.91 -5.10
CA VAL A 104 21.74 61.33 -6.36
C VAL A 104 21.73 60.15 -7.35
N LEU A 105 21.56 60.45 -8.64
CA LEU A 105 21.65 59.56 -9.81
C LEU A 105 23.10 59.29 -10.24
N ARG A 106 23.37 58.11 -10.81
CA ARG A 106 24.35 57.97 -11.91
C ARG A 106 24.12 56.71 -12.76
N GLU A 107 23.72 56.92 -14.02
CA GLU A 107 23.84 55.97 -15.14
C GLU A 107 25.22 56.11 -15.82
N ALA A 108 25.71 55.06 -16.47
CA ALA A 108 26.48 55.15 -17.72
C ALA A 108 26.56 53.81 -18.49
N HIS A 109 26.62 53.95 -19.81
CA HIS A 109 26.49 53.02 -20.94
C HIS A 109 27.79 52.27 -21.33
N GLU A 110 27.63 51.03 -21.82
CA GLU A 110 28.18 50.30 -23.00
C GLU A 110 29.59 50.50 -23.66
N ALA A 111 30.19 49.34 -24.04
CA ALA A 111 31.07 48.97 -25.20
C ALA A 111 32.64 48.94 -25.08
N PRO A 112 33.44 48.26 -25.98
CA PRO A 112 33.89 46.84 -25.86
C PRO A 112 35.39 46.48 -26.24
N VAL A 113 35.81 45.19 -26.04
CA VAL A 113 36.96 44.37 -26.64
C VAL A 113 38.42 44.83 -26.30
N PRO A 114 39.54 44.02 -26.31
CA PRO A 114 39.79 42.74 -27.02
C PRO A 114 40.62 41.59 -26.37
N LYS A 115 40.60 40.44 -27.08
CA LYS A 115 41.45 39.23 -26.99
C LYS A 115 42.93 39.52 -27.32
N PRO A 116 43.83 38.55 -27.05
CA PRO A 116 44.91 38.23 -27.97
C PRO A 116 44.88 36.77 -28.44
N GLU A 117 45.34 36.57 -29.67
CA GLU A 117 45.52 35.32 -30.42
C GLU A 117 46.84 35.47 -31.18
N VAL A 118 47.75 34.49 -31.13
CA VAL A 118 48.72 34.06 -32.19
C VAL A 118 49.17 32.63 -31.80
N ASP A 119 48.88 31.54 -32.52
CA ASP A 119 49.47 31.00 -33.79
C ASP A 119 50.94 30.49 -33.56
N LEU A 120 51.45 29.31 -33.97
CA LEU A 120 51.31 28.43 -35.15
C LEU A 120 51.92 27.02 -34.90
N ASP A 121 51.59 26.10 -35.83
CA ASP A 121 52.37 24.96 -36.37
C ASP A 121 52.03 23.50 -35.99
N ASP A 122 51.37 22.87 -36.97
CA ASP A 122 51.28 21.44 -37.39
C ASP A 122 52.67 20.96 -37.94
N PRO A 123 52.93 19.70 -38.41
CA PRO A 123 52.05 18.54 -38.61
C PRO A 123 52.66 17.13 -38.30
N ALA A 124 51.83 16.10 -38.55
CA ALA A 124 52.16 14.75 -39.07
C ALA A 124 51.94 13.51 -38.16
N SER A 125 51.05 12.63 -38.64
CA SER A 125 50.80 11.20 -38.28
C SER A 125 51.95 10.28 -38.79
N PRO A 126 51.94 8.92 -38.71
CA PRO A 126 50.97 7.94 -38.15
C PRO A 126 51.62 6.70 -37.40
N GLU A 127 50.82 5.64 -37.14
CA GLU A 127 51.21 4.22 -36.87
C GLU A 127 51.79 3.89 -35.45
N ALA A 128 51.59 2.75 -34.78
CA ALA A 128 51.05 1.41 -35.08
C ALA A 128 50.64 0.67 -33.76
N GLU A 129 49.93 -0.46 -33.98
CA GLU A 129 49.73 -1.69 -33.19
C GLU A 129 50.59 -1.95 -31.92
N ALA A 130 49.98 -2.53 -30.88
CA ALA A 130 50.11 -3.97 -30.58
C ALA A 130 49.46 -4.35 -29.23
N ALA A 131 48.88 -5.55 -29.24
CA ALA A 131 48.29 -6.25 -28.11
C ALA A 131 49.35 -6.88 -27.20
N GLU A 132 49.02 -7.10 -25.92
CA GLU A 132 49.41 -8.34 -25.23
C GLU A 132 48.51 -8.63 -24.02
N ALA A 133 48.13 -9.90 -23.92
CA ALA A 133 47.31 -10.53 -22.88
C ALA A 133 48.20 -11.08 -21.74
N PRO A 134 47.63 -11.65 -20.66
CA PRO A 134 48.20 -11.61 -19.31
C PRO A 134 49.08 -12.83 -18.97
N GLN A 135 50.03 -12.61 -18.06
CA GLN A 135 50.81 -13.67 -17.42
C GLN A 135 50.11 -14.20 -16.16
N GLU A 136 49.87 -15.51 -16.16
CA GLU A 136 49.58 -16.34 -15.00
C GLU A 136 50.77 -16.39 -14.03
N PHE A 137 50.51 -16.40 -12.73
CA PHE A 137 51.39 -17.01 -11.74
C PHE A 137 50.57 -17.92 -10.83
N ALA A 138 50.95 -19.20 -10.84
CA ALA A 138 50.48 -20.23 -9.93
C ALA A 138 51.52 -20.51 -8.84
N THR A 139 51.06 -21.24 -7.81
CA THR A 139 51.79 -21.91 -6.70
C THR A 139 52.10 -21.03 -5.48
N GLN A 140 51.97 -21.46 -4.22
CA GLN A 140 51.65 -22.77 -3.63
C GLN A 140 51.19 -22.59 -2.18
N ALA A 141 50.56 -23.64 -1.64
CA ALA A 141 50.04 -23.77 -0.28
C ALA A 141 51.10 -23.73 0.82
N ASP A 142 50.71 -23.22 2.00
CA ASP A 142 51.27 -23.68 3.28
C ASP A 142 50.18 -23.74 4.36
N ALA A 143 50.30 -24.75 5.22
CA ALA A 143 49.37 -25.13 6.25
C ALA A 143 49.72 -24.45 7.58
N ALA A 144 48.72 -23.94 8.32
CA ALA A 144 48.88 -23.60 9.73
C ALA A 144 47.58 -23.85 10.51
N ALA A 145 47.73 -24.62 11.59
CA ALA A 145 46.73 -25.02 12.57
C ALA A 145 46.33 -23.85 13.53
N PRO A 146 45.34 -24.02 14.42
CA PRO A 146 44.49 -22.94 14.91
C PRO A 146 45.06 -22.19 16.12
N VAL A 147 44.73 -20.90 16.22
CA VAL A 147 45.04 -20.02 17.36
C VAL A 147 43.81 -19.94 18.28
N PRO A 148 43.94 -20.07 19.61
CA PRO A 148 42.81 -20.13 20.55
C PRO A 148 42.18 -18.75 20.83
N PRO A 149 40.92 -18.67 21.29
CA PRO A 149 40.26 -17.41 21.59
C PRO A 149 40.73 -16.81 22.92
N VAL A 150 40.99 -15.50 22.91
CA VAL A 150 41.30 -14.69 24.08
C VAL A 150 40.00 -14.32 24.81
N ALA A 151 39.92 -14.71 26.08
CA ALA A 151 38.83 -14.38 27.00
C ALA A 151 38.91 -12.93 27.49
N SER A 152 37.75 -12.28 27.65
CA SER A 152 37.58 -11.03 28.40
C SER A 152 36.67 -11.27 29.62
N PRO A 153 36.91 -10.60 30.77
CA PRO A 153 36.36 -10.98 32.07
C PRO A 153 34.91 -10.52 32.32
N PRO A 154 34.20 -11.12 33.31
CA PRO A 154 32.80 -10.84 33.60
C PRO A 154 32.62 -9.64 34.55
N VAL A 155 31.60 -8.82 34.29
CA VAL A 155 31.10 -7.81 35.24
C VAL A 155 29.88 -8.38 35.95
N ALA A 156 29.97 -8.48 37.27
CA ALA A 156 28.92 -8.96 38.16
C ALA A 156 28.04 -7.80 38.68
N SER A 157 26.73 -8.03 38.78
CA SER A 157 25.80 -7.25 39.60
C SER A 157 24.96 -8.22 40.46
N PRO A 158 24.74 -7.94 41.77
CA PRO A 158 24.15 -8.88 42.72
C PRO A 158 22.60 -8.93 42.69
N PRO A 159 21.97 -9.95 43.32
CA PRO A 159 20.56 -10.24 43.19
C PRO A 159 19.70 -9.55 44.27
N VAL A 160 18.45 -9.22 43.94
CA VAL A 160 17.43 -8.88 44.95
C VAL A 160 16.33 -9.94 44.88
N ALA A 161 16.16 -10.62 46.01
CA ALA A 161 15.20 -11.69 46.23
C ALA A 161 13.76 -11.15 46.34
N MET A 162 12.81 -11.94 45.83
CA MET A 162 11.39 -11.83 46.11
C MET A 162 11.10 -12.31 47.54
N GLU A 163 10.29 -11.55 48.28
CA GLU A 163 9.47 -12.13 49.35
C GLU A 163 8.01 -11.64 49.22
N ARG A 164 7.11 -12.63 49.30
CA ARG A 164 5.66 -12.51 49.15
C ARG A 164 5.03 -12.00 50.44
N MET A 165 4.02 -11.13 50.39
CA MET A 165 2.85 -11.31 51.25
C MET A 165 1.57 -10.60 50.77
N ARG A 166 0.48 -11.36 50.93
CA ARG A 166 -0.95 -11.11 50.70
C ARG A 166 -1.52 -9.91 51.48
N ALA A 167 -2.52 -9.22 50.93
CA ALA A 167 -3.92 -9.13 51.43
C ALA A 167 -4.66 -7.88 50.90
N GLU A 168 -5.87 -8.07 50.38
CA GLU A 168 -6.89 -7.02 50.15
C GLU A 168 -7.68 -6.72 51.46
N PRO A 169 -8.81 -5.95 51.46
CA PRO A 169 -8.99 -4.51 51.22
C PRO A 169 -9.76 -3.83 52.38
N SER A 170 -9.85 -2.49 52.42
CA SER A 170 -10.93 -1.82 53.18
C SER A 170 -11.16 -0.35 52.81
N LEU A 171 -12.43 -0.03 52.54
CA LEU A 171 -13.04 1.31 52.48
C LEU A 171 -12.89 2.07 53.81
N SER A 172 -12.76 3.40 53.77
CA SER A 172 -13.68 4.33 54.47
C SER A 172 -13.36 5.80 54.21
N THR A 173 -14.46 6.55 54.15
CA THR A 173 -14.70 7.99 54.00
C THR A 173 -13.99 8.87 55.05
N ARG A 174 -13.73 10.14 54.71
CA ARG A 174 -13.85 11.23 55.70
C ARG A 174 -14.00 12.64 55.13
N THR A 175 -14.85 13.36 55.83
CA THR A 175 -15.45 14.69 55.65
C THR A 175 -14.53 15.83 56.12
N ALA A 176 -14.83 17.05 55.64
CA ALA A 176 -14.24 18.34 56.02
C ALA A 176 -14.44 18.74 57.50
N PRO A 177 -13.78 19.82 57.96
CA PRO A 177 -14.58 20.98 58.40
C PRO A 177 -13.97 22.37 58.09
N ALA A 178 -14.81 23.39 58.33
CA ALA A 178 -14.66 24.81 58.04
C ALA A 178 -14.39 25.69 59.31
N GLY A 179 -14.09 26.97 59.08
CA GLY A 179 -14.16 28.09 60.06
C GLY A 179 -12.84 28.88 60.12
N GLY A 180 -12.76 30.22 60.16
CA GLY A 180 -13.72 31.32 60.22
C GLY A 180 -12.94 32.67 60.19
N ALA A 181 -13.64 33.77 59.88
CA ALA A 181 -13.15 35.18 59.89
C ALA A 181 -13.18 35.77 61.34
N PRO A 182 -12.92 37.07 61.68
CA PRO A 182 -13.20 38.32 60.92
C PRO A 182 -12.27 39.56 61.14
N GLY A 183 -12.56 40.70 60.49
CA GLY A 183 -12.02 42.03 60.85
C GLY A 183 -12.44 43.14 59.87
N GLY A 184 -13.14 44.17 60.34
CA GLY A 184 -13.79 45.22 59.53
C GLY A 184 -13.17 46.62 59.59
N GLY A 185 -13.76 47.56 58.85
CA GLY A 185 -13.49 49.00 58.91
C GLY A 185 -14.27 49.80 57.85
N MET A 186 -15.14 50.72 58.29
CA MET A 186 -16.07 51.53 57.47
C MET A 186 -15.50 52.89 57.03
N ALA A 187 -15.95 53.41 55.88
CA ALA A 187 -16.04 54.86 55.63
C ALA A 187 -17.13 55.23 54.59
N THR A 188 -18.17 55.92 55.10
CA THR A 188 -18.97 57.05 54.55
C THR A 188 -19.76 56.96 53.23
N LEU A 189 -21.04 57.36 53.37
CA LEU A 189 -22.13 57.44 52.40
C LEU A 189 -22.07 58.67 51.46
N ALA A 190 -22.37 58.46 50.18
CA ALA A 190 -22.90 59.47 49.26
C ALA A 190 -24.03 58.84 48.40
N ALA A 191 -25.07 59.61 48.12
CA ALA A 191 -26.38 59.20 47.59
C ALA A 191 -26.35 58.67 46.13
N PRO A 192 -27.35 57.87 45.70
CA PRO A 192 -27.30 57.10 44.46
C PRO A 192 -27.77 57.88 43.23
N SER A 193 -27.12 57.65 42.09
CA SER A 193 -27.67 57.91 40.75
C SER A 193 -28.24 56.60 40.18
N PRO A 194 -29.39 56.59 39.50
CA PRO A 194 -30.00 55.37 38.99
C PRO A 194 -29.14 54.76 37.87
N GLY A 195 -28.86 53.47 38.02
CA GLY A 195 -27.86 52.72 37.26
C GLY A 195 -28.23 52.43 35.81
N ILE A 196 -27.19 52.45 34.98
CA ILE A 196 -27.12 51.71 33.72
C ILE A 196 -26.71 50.29 34.10
N ALA A 197 -27.53 49.29 33.76
CA ALA A 197 -27.19 47.89 33.97
C ALA A 197 -25.93 47.54 33.15
N PRO A 198 -24.88 46.94 33.75
CA PRO A 198 -23.73 46.48 32.98
C PRO A 198 -24.15 45.28 32.11
N ALA A 199 -23.81 45.36 30.82
CA ALA A 199 -24.02 44.28 29.87
C ALA A 199 -23.32 42.99 30.35
N PRO A 200 -23.93 41.81 30.14
CA PRO A 200 -23.36 40.56 30.59
C PRO A 200 -22.03 40.30 29.88
N VAL A 201 -20.98 40.12 30.68
CA VAL A 201 -19.67 39.65 30.23
C VAL A 201 -19.85 38.27 29.59
N PRO A 202 -19.40 38.04 28.35
CA PRO A 202 -19.51 36.71 27.74
C PRO A 202 -18.66 35.73 28.57
N ARG A 203 -19.31 34.68 29.08
CA ARG A 203 -18.60 33.58 29.74
C ARG A 203 -17.66 32.94 28.72
N PRO A 204 -16.41 32.60 29.08
CA PRO A 204 -15.58 31.77 28.22
C PRO A 204 -16.32 30.46 28.00
N VAL A 205 -16.60 30.17 26.72
CA VAL A 205 -17.05 28.84 26.30
C VAL A 205 -16.02 27.83 26.81
N PRO A 206 -16.42 26.76 27.50
CA PRO A 206 -15.50 25.68 27.85
C PRO A 206 -14.86 25.21 26.55
N ASP A 207 -13.53 25.09 26.54
CA ASP A 207 -12.78 24.53 25.42
C ASP A 207 -13.54 23.30 24.92
N ALA A 208 -14.00 23.37 23.67
CA ALA A 208 -14.68 22.26 23.04
C ALA A 208 -13.66 21.12 23.03
N VAL A 209 -13.86 20.14 23.91
CA VAL A 209 -13.12 18.88 23.88
C VAL A 209 -13.17 18.41 22.43
N PRO A 210 -12.04 18.30 21.72
CA PRO A 210 -12.04 17.84 20.34
C PRO A 210 -12.80 16.52 20.34
N ARG A 211 -13.95 16.48 19.64
CA ARG A 211 -14.64 15.21 19.44
C ARG A 211 -13.62 14.31 18.75
N PRO A 212 -13.37 13.08 19.24
CA PRO A 212 -12.54 12.15 18.50
C PRO A 212 -13.12 12.06 17.10
N ARG A 213 -12.28 12.30 16.08
CA ARG A 213 -12.69 12.12 14.69
C ARG A 213 -13.20 10.68 14.58
N PRO A 214 -14.38 10.44 13.95
CA PRO A 214 -14.83 9.09 13.71
C PRO A 214 -13.75 8.36 12.91
N ASP A 215 -13.45 7.14 13.32
CA ASP A 215 -12.56 6.25 12.58
C ASP A 215 -13.21 5.94 11.23
N THR A 216 -12.50 6.24 10.14
CA THR A 216 -12.98 5.99 8.76
C THR A 216 -12.11 4.95 8.04
N GLU A 217 -11.27 4.23 8.77
CA GLU A 217 -10.49 3.12 8.23
C GLU A 217 -11.40 2.05 7.62
N ALA A 218 -11.10 1.66 6.38
CA ALA A 218 -11.85 0.66 5.63
C ALA A 218 -10.92 -0.46 5.20
N PHE A 219 -11.35 -1.71 5.42
CA PHE A 219 -10.60 -2.91 5.04
C PHE A 219 -11.42 -3.74 4.05
N PRO A 220 -10.79 -4.36 3.04
CA PRO A 220 -11.49 -5.28 2.15
C PRO A 220 -12.08 -6.45 2.94
N GLN A 221 -13.38 -6.69 2.80
CA GLN A 221 -14.00 -7.89 3.37
C GLN A 221 -13.81 -9.08 2.42
N ALA A 222 -13.01 -10.06 2.84
CA ALA A 222 -12.82 -11.31 2.12
C ALA A 222 -12.94 -12.50 3.09
N PRO A 223 -13.87 -13.45 2.83
CA PRO A 223 -13.99 -14.63 3.67
C PRO A 223 -12.73 -15.51 3.53
N ASP A 224 -12.34 -16.16 4.62
CA ASP A 224 -11.24 -17.14 4.63
C ASP A 224 -11.43 -18.19 3.53
N HIS A 225 -10.33 -18.60 2.90
CA HIS A 225 -10.38 -19.67 1.91
C HIS A 225 -10.95 -20.96 2.53
N PRO A 226 -12.01 -21.54 1.93
CA PRO A 226 -12.53 -22.80 2.40
C PRO A 226 -11.52 -23.93 2.13
N VAL A 227 -11.68 -25.03 2.86
CA VAL A 227 -11.02 -26.28 2.50
C VAL A 227 -11.61 -26.79 1.19
N LYS A 228 -10.76 -27.00 0.19
CA LYS A 228 -11.15 -27.49 -1.14
C LYS A 228 -10.89 -28.98 -1.25
N VAL A 229 -11.82 -29.69 -1.89
CA VAL A 229 -11.69 -31.12 -2.17
C VAL A 229 -11.02 -31.30 -3.54
N THR A 230 -9.84 -31.93 -3.55
CA THR A 230 -8.97 -31.96 -4.74
C THR A 230 -9.59 -32.65 -5.95
N VAL A 231 -10.48 -33.63 -5.76
CA VAL A 231 -11.16 -34.31 -6.89
C VAL A 231 -12.21 -33.44 -7.57
N GLU A 232 -12.72 -32.42 -6.89
CA GLU A 232 -13.72 -31.51 -7.42
C GLU A 232 -13.04 -30.28 -8.04
N GLU A 233 -12.08 -29.72 -7.31
CA GLU A 233 -11.33 -28.54 -7.71
C GLU A 233 -9.84 -28.77 -7.43
N PRO A 234 -9.06 -29.33 -8.37
CA PRO A 234 -7.64 -29.64 -8.12
C PRO A 234 -6.71 -28.43 -8.26
N VAL A 235 -7.21 -27.29 -8.76
CA VAL A 235 -6.40 -26.15 -9.17
C VAL A 235 -6.66 -24.93 -8.30
N SER A 236 -5.59 -24.29 -7.85
CA SER A 236 -5.61 -23.01 -7.14
C SER A 236 -4.83 -21.99 -7.96
N THR A 237 -5.40 -20.80 -8.21
CA THR A 237 -4.72 -19.71 -8.94
C THR A 237 -4.81 -18.42 -8.12
N PHE A 238 -3.71 -17.69 -8.03
CA PHE A 238 -3.65 -16.42 -7.30
C PHE A 238 -2.56 -15.50 -7.89
N SER A 239 -2.67 -14.20 -7.62
CA SER A 239 -1.68 -13.20 -7.99
C SER A 239 -0.53 -13.17 -6.98
N ILE A 240 0.66 -12.77 -7.45
CA ILE A 240 1.82 -12.62 -6.57
C ILE A 240 1.88 -11.28 -5.82
N ASP A 241 0.98 -10.36 -6.18
CA ASP A 241 0.89 -9.03 -5.59
C ASP A 241 0.64 -9.09 -4.07
N VAL A 242 1.70 -8.90 -3.29
CA VAL A 242 1.66 -8.90 -1.82
C VAL A 242 2.20 -7.58 -1.29
N ASP A 243 1.33 -6.84 -0.62
CA ASP A 243 1.69 -5.63 0.15
C ASP A 243 2.13 -6.02 1.57
N THR A 244 2.57 -5.03 2.35
CA THR A 244 2.96 -5.25 3.77
C THR A 244 2.21 -4.34 4.75
N ALA A 245 1.22 -3.59 4.27
CA ALA A 245 0.49 -2.60 5.05
C ALA A 245 -0.25 -3.21 6.26
N SER A 246 -0.80 -4.42 6.12
CA SER A 246 -1.51 -5.13 7.20
C SER A 246 -0.62 -5.38 8.42
N TRP A 247 0.66 -5.73 8.22
CA TRP A 247 1.56 -5.98 9.35
C TRP A 247 1.82 -4.71 10.16
N SER A 248 2.13 -3.60 9.49
CA SER A 248 2.34 -2.30 10.15
C SER A 248 1.08 -1.84 10.89
N TYR A 249 -0.11 -2.11 10.32
CA TYR A 249 -1.38 -1.86 11.00
C TYR A 249 -1.53 -2.70 12.27
N ILE A 250 -1.32 -4.02 12.18
CA ILE A 250 -1.40 -4.94 13.32
C ILE A 250 -0.42 -4.53 14.42
N ARG A 251 0.83 -4.23 14.06
CA ARG A 251 1.85 -3.75 15.00
C ARG A 251 1.33 -2.53 15.74
N ARG A 252 0.90 -1.51 15.02
CA ARG A 252 0.40 -0.27 15.61
C ARG A 252 -0.77 -0.54 16.56
N ALA A 253 -1.80 -1.28 16.10
CA ALA A 253 -2.98 -1.62 16.90
C ALA A 253 -2.59 -2.28 18.23
N LEU A 254 -1.73 -3.31 18.16
CA LEU A 254 -1.25 -4.02 19.33
C LEU A 254 -0.45 -3.10 20.26
N THR A 255 0.48 -2.29 19.73
CA THR A 255 1.27 -1.34 20.52
C THR A 255 0.41 -0.30 21.25
N MET A 256 -0.78 0.01 20.75
CA MET A 256 -1.75 0.88 21.42
C MET A 256 -2.68 0.14 22.39
N GLY A 257 -2.44 -1.15 22.62
CA GLY A 257 -3.23 -1.97 23.54
C GLY A 257 -4.59 -2.38 22.97
N GLN A 258 -4.72 -2.50 21.65
CA GLN A 258 -5.95 -2.90 20.98
C GLN A 258 -5.71 -4.11 20.07
N LEU A 259 -6.68 -5.03 20.01
CA LEU A 259 -6.66 -6.08 19.00
C LEU A 259 -7.09 -5.49 17.65
N PRO A 260 -6.41 -5.85 16.54
CA PRO A 260 -6.84 -5.43 15.22
C PRO A 260 -8.22 -6.03 14.87
N PRO A 261 -9.06 -5.34 14.08
CA PRO A 261 -10.24 -5.96 13.50
C PRO A 261 -9.81 -7.07 12.55
N LYS A 262 -10.63 -8.12 12.45
CA LYS A 262 -10.32 -9.33 11.68
C LYS A 262 -10.02 -9.04 10.21
N ASP A 263 -10.76 -8.10 9.61
CA ASP A 263 -10.62 -7.73 8.20
C ASP A 263 -9.30 -6.98 7.91
N ALA A 264 -8.65 -6.42 8.94
CA ALA A 264 -7.33 -5.81 8.79
C ALA A 264 -6.19 -6.84 8.79
N VAL A 265 -6.46 -8.11 9.09
CA VAL A 265 -5.46 -9.17 9.21
C VAL A 265 -5.36 -9.94 7.89
N ARG A 266 -4.31 -9.68 7.13
CA ARG A 266 -3.99 -10.36 5.86
C ARG A 266 -2.75 -11.23 6.06
N ILE A 267 -2.98 -12.54 6.14
CA ILE A 267 -1.97 -13.51 6.58
C ILE A 267 -0.77 -13.53 5.62
N GLU A 268 -1.04 -13.41 4.33
CA GLU A 268 -0.03 -13.32 3.28
C GLU A 268 0.90 -12.12 3.48
N GLU A 269 0.38 -10.95 3.84
CA GLU A 269 1.18 -9.75 4.08
C GLU A 269 2.01 -9.89 5.35
N MET A 270 1.46 -10.53 6.40
CA MET A 270 2.21 -10.83 7.62
C MET A 270 3.38 -11.77 7.34
N VAL A 271 3.15 -12.84 6.57
CA VAL A 271 4.20 -13.81 6.23
C VAL A 271 5.28 -13.16 5.35
N ASN A 272 4.89 -12.34 4.37
CA ASN A 272 5.80 -11.68 3.42
C ASN A 272 6.43 -10.39 3.95
N TYR A 273 6.07 -9.93 5.15
CA TYR A 273 6.78 -8.85 5.82
C TYR A 273 8.24 -9.22 6.14
N PHE A 274 8.53 -10.51 6.37
CA PHE A 274 9.86 -10.98 6.77
C PHE A 274 10.66 -11.49 5.57
N ASP A 275 11.98 -11.29 5.62
CA ASP A 275 12.89 -11.85 4.62
C ASP A 275 13.13 -13.33 4.93
N TYR A 276 13.30 -14.13 3.87
CA TYR A 276 13.63 -15.55 3.91
C TYR A 276 14.93 -15.83 3.15
N ASP A 277 15.70 -16.84 3.57
CA ASP A 277 16.97 -17.19 2.94
C ASP A 277 16.78 -18.11 1.71
N TYR A 278 15.96 -17.66 0.75
CA TYR A 278 15.79 -18.35 -0.53
C TYR A 278 16.99 -18.10 -1.44
N ALA A 279 17.48 -19.16 -2.08
CA ALA A 279 18.56 -19.00 -3.06
C ALA A 279 18.06 -18.24 -4.30
N GLY A 280 18.91 -17.36 -4.84
CA GLY A 280 18.62 -16.60 -6.05
C GLY A 280 18.52 -17.47 -7.32
N PRO A 281 17.90 -16.96 -8.39
CA PRO A 281 17.86 -17.62 -9.68
C PRO A 281 19.24 -17.92 -10.26
N GLN A 282 19.29 -18.91 -11.16
CA GLN A 282 20.45 -19.13 -12.02
C GLN A 282 20.62 -17.95 -12.98
N ALA A 283 21.85 -17.75 -13.48
CA ALA A 283 22.14 -16.64 -14.39
C ALA A 283 21.18 -16.64 -15.61
N GLY A 284 20.58 -15.49 -15.89
CA GLY A 284 19.63 -15.30 -16.99
C GLY A 284 18.18 -15.71 -16.68
N GLN A 285 17.89 -16.25 -15.50
CA GLN A 285 16.51 -16.51 -15.06
C GLN A 285 16.01 -15.35 -14.16
N PRO A 286 14.76 -14.91 -14.33
CA PRO A 286 14.19 -13.86 -13.47
C PRO A 286 13.83 -14.38 -12.07
N PHE A 287 13.56 -15.68 -11.93
CA PHE A 287 13.02 -16.28 -10.70
C PHE A 287 13.64 -17.62 -10.34
N ALA A 288 13.82 -17.87 -9.04
CA ALA A 288 13.98 -19.20 -8.48
C ALA A 288 12.72 -19.59 -7.71
N THR A 289 12.17 -20.76 -8.02
CA THR A 289 11.08 -21.39 -7.29
C THR A 289 11.63 -22.38 -6.26
N HIS A 290 11.11 -22.30 -5.04
CA HIS A 290 11.49 -23.14 -3.91
C HIS A 290 10.22 -23.79 -3.35
N VAL A 291 10.27 -25.09 -3.09
CA VAL A 291 9.15 -25.83 -2.53
C VAL A 291 9.66 -26.69 -1.39
N GLY A 292 9.01 -26.59 -0.23
CA GLY A 292 9.28 -27.46 0.91
C GLY A 292 8.01 -27.95 1.56
N VAL A 293 8.08 -29.12 2.16
CA VAL A 293 6.95 -29.76 2.81
C VAL A 293 7.31 -30.07 4.26
N SER A 294 6.45 -29.67 5.19
CA SER A 294 6.59 -29.97 6.62
C SER A 294 5.26 -30.42 7.22
N ASP A 295 5.30 -31.02 8.40
CA ASP A 295 4.08 -31.35 9.12
C ASP A 295 3.37 -30.07 9.62
N SER A 296 2.04 -30.09 9.66
CA SER A 296 1.26 -28.98 10.22
C SER A 296 1.32 -29.01 11.75
N PRO A 297 1.63 -27.87 12.41
CA PRO A 297 1.71 -27.83 13.87
C PRO A 297 0.34 -27.74 14.54
N TRP A 298 -0.72 -27.36 13.83
CA TRP A 298 -2.06 -27.18 14.41
C TRP A 298 -3.00 -28.37 14.16
N ARG A 299 -2.75 -29.18 13.13
CA ARG A 299 -3.60 -30.34 12.81
C ARG A 299 -2.77 -31.55 12.46
N ALA A 300 -2.80 -32.55 13.35
CA ALA A 300 -2.12 -33.82 13.12
C ALA A 300 -2.68 -34.52 11.86
N GLY A 301 -1.80 -35.02 11.01
CA GLY A 301 -2.18 -35.66 9.75
C GLY A 301 -2.46 -34.70 8.59
N THR A 302 -2.27 -33.39 8.77
CA THR A 302 -2.13 -32.43 7.66
C THR A 302 -0.68 -31.97 7.52
N ARG A 303 -0.32 -31.47 6.34
CA ARG A 303 1.02 -30.97 6.01
C ARG A 303 0.95 -29.54 5.52
N ILE A 304 2.02 -28.78 5.73
CA ILE A 304 2.23 -27.46 5.14
C ILE A 304 3.13 -27.61 3.94
N VAL A 305 2.68 -27.12 2.79
CA VAL A 305 3.51 -26.91 1.60
C VAL A 305 3.84 -25.43 1.53
N GLN A 306 5.12 -25.10 1.66
CA GLN A 306 5.63 -23.75 1.51
C GLN A 306 6.19 -23.59 0.10
N ILE A 307 5.73 -22.55 -0.58
CA ILE A 307 6.22 -22.13 -1.89
C ILE A 307 6.92 -20.79 -1.68
N GLY A 308 8.21 -20.75 -1.96
CA GLY A 308 9.03 -19.54 -1.96
C GLY A 308 9.41 -19.15 -3.38
N LEU A 309 9.31 -17.87 -3.71
CA LEU A 309 9.83 -17.30 -4.95
C LEU A 309 10.89 -16.27 -4.60
N GLN A 310 12.05 -16.35 -5.28
CA GLN A 310 13.11 -15.36 -5.19
C GLN A 310 13.32 -14.71 -6.55
N GLY A 311 13.06 -13.41 -6.64
CA GLY A 311 13.43 -12.59 -7.80
C GLY A 311 14.93 -12.40 -7.92
N ALA A 312 15.42 -12.24 -9.14
CA ALA A 312 16.81 -11.91 -9.43
C ALA A 312 17.24 -10.62 -8.70
N LEU A 313 18.42 -10.65 -8.08
CA LEU A 313 18.94 -9.54 -7.29
C LEU A 313 19.60 -8.45 -8.17
N PRO A 314 19.62 -7.17 -7.76
CA PRO A 314 20.36 -6.13 -8.46
C PRO A 314 21.89 -6.39 -8.48
N LEU A 315 22.57 -5.94 -9.54
CA LEU A 315 24.04 -5.96 -9.62
C LEU A 315 24.64 -5.18 -8.44
N GLY A 316 25.61 -5.80 -7.75
CA GLY A 316 26.30 -5.19 -6.62
C GLY A 316 25.59 -5.31 -5.26
N GLN A 317 24.30 -5.66 -5.24
CA GLN A 317 23.58 -6.03 -4.01
C GLN A 317 23.30 -7.54 -4.04
N GLY A 318 24.29 -8.35 -3.64
CA GLY A 318 24.09 -9.81 -3.64
C GLY A 318 25.32 -10.67 -3.91
N SER A 319 26.52 -10.24 -3.49
CA SER A 319 27.60 -11.19 -3.21
C SER A 319 27.28 -11.98 -1.92
N LYS A 320 26.17 -12.72 -1.92
CA LYS A 320 26.02 -13.89 -1.04
C LYS A 320 26.26 -15.20 -1.80
N THR A 321 26.17 -15.19 -3.14
CA THR A 321 26.33 -16.41 -3.97
C THR A 321 27.05 -16.21 -5.33
N GLY A 322 27.61 -15.04 -5.63
CA GLY A 322 28.43 -14.84 -6.84
C GLY A 322 27.67 -14.90 -8.18
N VAL A 323 26.34 -14.77 -8.15
CA VAL A 323 25.49 -14.76 -9.36
C VAL A 323 25.50 -13.35 -10.00
N PRO A 324 25.56 -13.23 -11.34
CA PRO A 324 25.40 -11.93 -12.01
C PRO A 324 23.99 -11.38 -11.74
N GLY A 325 23.91 -10.24 -11.04
CA GLY A 325 22.65 -9.53 -10.81
C GLY A 325 22.13 -8.76 -12.03
N ILE A 326 21.05 -7.99 -11.84
CA ILE A 326 20.46 -7.11 -12.86
C ILE A 326 20.96 -5.68 -12.68
N ALA A 327 21.46 -5.05 -13.75
CA ALA A 327 21.89 -3.65 -13.69
C ALA A 327 20.72 -2.76 -13.29
N ARG A 328 20.91 -1.92 -12.26
CA ARG A 328 19.90 -0.94 -11.84
C ARG A 328 19.85 0.20 -12.86
N PRO A 329 18.73 0.40 -13.58
CA PRO A 329 18.58 1.54 -14.47
C PRO A 329 18.57 2.87 -13.70
N PRO A 330 18.79 4.02 -14.37
CA PRO A 330 18.55 5.34 -13.79
C PRO A 330 17.08 5.51 -13.38
N MET A 331 16.82 6.11 -12.22
CA MET A 331 15.46 6.34 -11.72
C MET A 331 15.00 7.79 -11.89
N ASN A 332 13.78 7.97 -12.37
CA ASN A 332 13.05 9.23 -12.33
C ASN A 332 11.94 9.12 -11.27
N LEU A 333 12.14 9.76 -10.11
CA LEU A 333 11.22 9.67 -8.99
C LEU A 333 10.45 10.98 -8.83
N VAL A 334 9.12 10.91 -8.95
CA VAL A 334 8.23 12.02 -8.62
C VAL A 334 7.60 11.76 -7.26
N PHE A 335 8.01 12.54 -6.27
CA PHE A 335 7.43 12.52 -4.94
C PHE A 335 6.14 13.34 -4.95
N LEU A 336 5.00 12.66 -4.92
CA LEU A 336 3.68 13.25 -4.80
C LEU A 336 3.28 13.28 -3.31
N ILE A 337 3.44 14.43 -2.67
CA ILE A 337 3.32 14.56 -1.22
C ILE A 337 2.02 15.29 -0.85
N ASP A 338 1.23 14.64 -0.01
CA ASP A 338 0.11 15.28 0.67
C ASP A 338 0.62 16.30 1.69
N THR A 339 0.18 17.55 1.53
CA THR A 339 0.48 18.64 2.47
C THR A 339 -0.80 19.21 3.07
N SER A 340 -1.91 18.46 3.08
CA SER A 340 -3.17 18.88 3.69
C SER A 340 -3.02 19.11 5.20
N GLY A 341 -3.99 19.81 5.81
CA GLY A 341 -3.95 20.12 7.24
C GLY A 341 -3.91 18.89 8.17
N SER A 342 -4.40 17.73 7.73
CA SER A 342 -4.39 16.48 8.50
C SER A 342 -2.99 15.87 8.62
N MET A 343 -2.06 16.23 7.74
CA MET A 343 -0.66 15.79 7.74
C MET A 343 0.21 16.43 8.84
N ASN A 344 -0.34 17.30 9.68
CA ASN A 344 0.38 18.06 10.72
C ASN A 344 0.70 17.28 12.01
N GLU A 345 0.52 15.96 12.01
CA GLU A 345 0.81 15.10 13.17
C GLU A 345 2.24 14.54 13.11
N PRO A 346 2.91 14.25 14.25
CA PRO A 346 4.30 13.79 14.26
C PRO A 346 4.57 12.51 13.46
N ASP A 347 3.59 11.60 13.39
CA ASP A 347 3.62 10.34 12.63
C ASP A 347 3.21 10.50 11.15
N LYS A 348 3.04 11.75 10.66
CA LYS A 348 2.65 12.08 9.28
C LYS A 348 3.74 12.83 8.52
N LEU A 349 3.53 14.09 8.11
CA LEU A 349 4.52 14.85 7.33
C LEU A 349 5.92 14.92 7.97
N PRO A 350 6.07 15.10 9.31
CA PRO A 350 7.37 15.05 9.95
C PRO A 350 8.06 13.68 9.83
N LEU A 351 7.32 12.57 9.92
CA LEU A 351 7.85 11.22 9.70
C LEU A 351 8.17 10.99 8.22
N LEU A 352 7.32 11.46 7.31
CA LEU A 352 7.54 11.41 5.85
C LEU A 352 8.84 12.09 5.46
N LYS A 353 9.11 13.31 5.95
CA LYS A 353 10.38 14.03 5.70
C LYS A 353 11.59 13.22 6.15
N GLN A 354 11.52 12.61 7.33
CA GLN A 354 12.59 11.74 7.84
C GLN A 354 12.76 10.48 6.97
N SER A 355 11.66 9.88 6.56
CA SER A 355 11.62 8.68 5.71
C SER A 355 12.27 8.95 4.36
N PHE A 356 11.93 10.06 3.72
CA PHE A 356 12.48 10.43 2.41
C PHE A 356 13.96 10.79 2.50
N ARG A 357 14.42 11.34 3.63
CA ARG A 357 15.85 11.55 3.89
C ARG A 357 16.64 10.24 3.88
N LEU A 358 16.08 9.15 4.43
CA LEU A 358 16.67 7.81 4.36
C LEU A 358 16.73 7.31 2.92
N MET A 359 15.62 7.43 2.19
CA MET A 359 15.52 7.02 0.78
C MET A 359 16.55 7.72 -0.12
N LEU A 360 16.74 9.04 0.05
CA LEU A 360 17.74 9.81 -0.70
C LEU A 360 19.18 9.29 -0.47
N GLY A 361 19.43 8.53 0.60
CA GLY A 361 20.72 7.89 0.84
C GLY A 361 21.00 6.67 -0.02
N GLN A 362 19.98 6.11 -0.65
CA GLN A 362 20.07 4.90 -1.48
C GLN A 362 20.01 5.20 -2.99
N LEU A 363 19.80 6.47 -3.37
CA LEU A 363 19.75 6.86 -4.77
C LEU A 363 21.15 6.94 -5.38
N GLY A 364 21.26 6.48 -6.63
CA GLY A 364 22.47 6.54 -7.44
C GLY A 364 22.69 7.92 -8.05
N ALA A 365 23.88 8.14 -8.61
CA ALA A 365 24.27 9.44 -9.18
C ALA A 365 23.45 9.86 -10.41
N GLU A 366 22.92 8.89 -11.16
CA GLU A 366 22.11 9.10 -12.37
C GLU A 366 20.61 9.31 -12.05
N ASP A 367 20.20 9.14 -10.80
CA ASP A 367 18.79 9.27 -10.42
C ASP A 367 18.38 10.74 -10.35
N ARG A 368 17.09 11.00 -10.58
CA ARG A 368 16.48 12.34 -10.47
C ARG A 368 15.24 12.30 -9.61
N VAL A 369 15.02 13.39 -8.89
CA VAL A 369 13.87 13.60 -8.01
C VAL A 369 13.15 14.88 -8.41
N SER A 370 11.81 14.83 -8.43
CA SER A 370 10.96 16.02 -8.43
C SER A 370 9.94 15.91 -7.31
N ILE A 371 9.50 17.04 -6.76
CA ILE A 371 8.51 17.08 -5.68
C ILE A 371 7.29 17.84 -6.18
N VAL A 372 6.16 17.15 -6.18
CA VAL A 372 4.83 17.69 -6.40
C VAL A 372 4.07 17.58 -5.10
N THR A 373 3.43 18.65 -4.66
CA THR A 373 2.57 18.63 -3.49
C THR A 373 1.12 18.83 -3.90
N TYR A 374 0.22 18.32 -3.06
CA TYR A 374 -1.18 18.67 -3.16
C TYR A 374 -1.75 18.99 -1.78
N ALA A 375 -2.59 20.02 -1.77
CA ALA A 375 -3.47 20.38 -0.68
C ALA A 375 -4.70 21.03 -1.31
N GLY A 376 -5.08 22.27 -0.98
CA GLY A 376 -6.16 22.97 -1.70
C GLY A 376 -5.92 23.13 -3.21
N SER A 377 -4.68 23.01 -3.67
CA SER A 377 -4.29 22.94 -5.09
C SER A 377 -3.05 22.05 -5.26
N ALA A 378 -2.80 21.59 -6.48
CA ALA A 378 -1.56 20.90 -6.84
C ALA A 378 -0.46 21.91 -7.23
N GLY A 379 0.80 21.60 -6.91
CA GLY A 379 1.94 22.46 -7.26
C GLY A 379 3.26 21.71 -7.26
N ARG A 380 4.13 22.02 -8.23
CA ARG A 380 5.51 21.50 -8.26
C ARG A 380 6.40 22.38 -7.40
N VAL A 381 6.90 21.80 -6.30
CA VAL A 381 7.76 22.48 -5.32
C VAL A 381 9.23 22.34 -5.67
N LEU A 382 9.61 21.23 -6.29
CA LEU A 382 10.98 20.99 -6.77
C LEU A 382 10.92 20.54 -8.24
N PRO A 383 11.57 21.24 -9.18
CA PRO A 383 11.71 20.77 -10.56
C PRO A 383 12.57 19.49 -10.62
N PRO A 384 12.68 18.80 -11.77
CA PRO A 384 13.54 17.64 -11.91
C PRO A 384 15.01 17.93 -11.54
N THR A 385 15.46 17.41 -10.40
CA THR A 385 16.77 17.68 -9.79
C THR A 385 17.56 16.37 -9.65
N PRO A 386 18.84 16.32 -10.05
CA PRO A 386 19.72 15.17 -9.80
C PRO A 386 19.76 14.77 -8.33
N ALA A 387 19.75 13.47 -8.02
CA ALA A 387 19.81 12.96 -6.64
C ALA A 387 21.13 13.34 -5.93
N THR A 388 22.17 13.64 -6.70
CA THR A 388 23.46 14.18 -6.20
C THR A 388 23.32 15.58 -5.59
N GLU A 389 22.33 16.37 -6.00
CA GLU A 389 21.99 17.67 -5.39
C GLU A 389 21.17 17.49 -4.10
N ARG A 390 21.64 16.60 -3.22
CA ARG A 390 20.90 16.14 -2.05
C ARG A 390 20.45 17.28 -1.14
N ASN A 391 21.28 18.30 -0.95
CA ASN A 391 20.94 19.46 -0.12
C ASN A 391 19.75 20.25 -0.69
N THR A 392 19.70 20.43 -2.01
CA THR A 392 18.57 21.10 -2.68
C THR A 392 17.26 20.35 -2.44
N ILE A 393 17.28 19.03 -2.60
CA ILE A 393 16.11 18.17 -2.38
C ILE A 393 15.68 18.19 -0.91
N LEU A 394 16.63 18.06 0.02
CA LEU A 394 16.36 18.09 1.46
C LEU A 394 15.78 19.45 1.89
N THR A 395 16.32 20.56 1.41
CA THR A 395 15.77 21.89 1.71
C THR A 395 14.32 22.02 1.20
N ALA A 396 14.02 21.52 0.01
CA ALA A 396 12.64 21.52 -0.50
C ALA A 396 11.70 20.70 0.39
N LEU A 397 12.12 19.51 0.85
CA LEU A 397 11.37 18.68 1.79
C LEU A 397 11.16 19.39 3.15
N GLU A 398 12.21 19.99 3.73
CA GLU A 398 12.11 20.68 5.02
C GLU A 398 11.14 21.86 4.98
N ASN A 399 11.06 22.55 3.85
CA ASN A 399 10.18 23.70 3.66
C ASN A 399 8.70 23.35 3.49
N LEU A 400 8.35 22.06 3.33
CA LEU A 400 6.94 21.65 3.23
C LEU A 400 6.20 21.91 4.55
N GLN A 401 4.98 22.42 4.45
CA GLN A 401 4.12 22.70 5.60
C GLN A 401 2.72 22.14 5.35
N ALA A 402 2.14 21.55 6.39
CA ALA A 402 0.78 21.04 6.35
C ALA A 402 -0.23 22.21 6.41
N GLY A 403 -1.20 22.24 5.50
CA GLY A 403 -2.26 23.24 5.47
C GLY A 403 -3.18 23.12 4.26
N GLY A 404 -4.41 23.63 4.39
CA GLY A 404 -5.41 23.61 3.33
C GLY A 404 -6.21 22.29 3.26
N GLY A 405 -7.09 22.20 2.25
CA GLY A 405 -7.85 20.98 1.93
C GLY A 405 -7.01 19.98 1.13
N THR A 406 -7.67 19.09 0.41
CA THR A 406 -7.04 18.06 -0.42
C THR A 406 -7.38 18.33 -1.90
N ALA A 407 -6.45 18.09 -2.83
CA ALA A 407 -6.65 18.11 -4.29
C ALA A 407 -5.92 16.92 -4.98
N GLY A 408 -6.12 15.71 -4.45
CA GLY A 408 -5.43 14.46 -4.81
C GLY A 408 -5.38 14.18 -6.31
N GLN A 409 -6.50 14.23 -7.04
CA GLN A 409 -6.49 13.97 -8.49
C GLN A 409 -5.61 14.98 -9.26
N ALA A 410 -5.74 16.28 -8.97
CA ALA A 410 -4.93 17.30 -9.63
C ALA A 410 -3.44 17.09 -9.31
N GLY A 411 -3.14 16.69 -8.07
CA GLY A 411 -1.79 16.30 -7.65
C GLY A 411 -1.26 15.13 -8.47
N LEU A 412 -2.06 14.07 -8.62
CA LEU A 412 -1.69 12.88 -9.37
C LEU A 412 -1.48 13.16 -10.85
N GLN A 413 -2.37 13.91 -11.49
CA GLN A 413 -2.21 14.33 -12.88
C GLN A 413 -0.93 15.16 -13.08
N GLN A 414 -0.66 16.10 -12.18
CA GLN A 414 0.56 16.91 -12.22
C GLN A 414 1.83 16.06 -12.01
N ALA A 415 1.75 15.05 -11.14
CA ALA A 415 2.86 14.13 -10.90
C ALA A 415 3.18 13.30 -12.13
N TYR A 416 2.17 12.72 -12.79
CA TYR A 416 2.37 11.99 -14.04
C TYR A 416 2.87 12.88 -15.18
N ALA A 417 2.34 14.10 -15.33
CA ALA A 417 2.86 15.06 -16.30
C ALA A 417 4.36 15.37 -16.04
N THR A 418 4.73 15.53 -14.76
CA THR A 418 6.13 15.76 -14.38
C THR A 418 6.99 14.52 -14.64
N ALA A 419 6.48 13.30 -14.41
CA ALA A 419 7.18 12.07 -14.71
C ALA A 419 7.45 11.92 -16.22
N GLN A 420 6.46 12.29 -17.06
CA GLN A 420 6.62 12.32 -18.51
C GLN A 420 7.67 13.34 -18.96
N GLU A 421 7.74 14.53 -18.34
CA GLU A 421 8.81 15.52 -18.59
C GLU A 421 10.20 14.99 -18.19
N MET A 422 10.25 14.09 -17.20
CA MET A 422 11.49 13.47 -16.75
C MET A 422 11.90 12.26 -17.58
N ALA A 423 10.99 11.70 -18.39
CA ALA A 423 11.19 10.46 -19.11
C ALA A 423 12.46 10.50 -19.98
N ARG A 424 13.23 9.42 -19.90
CA ARG A 424 14.51 9.23 -20.60
C ARG A 424 14.61 7.77 -21.02
N ASP A 425 15.19 7.52 -22.17
CA ASP A 425 15.41 6.16 -22.65
C ASP A 425 16.23 5.35 -21.64
N GLY A 426 15.74 4.16 -21.31
CA GLY A 426 16.38 3.26 -20.34
C GLY A 426 16.23 3.65 -18.86
N ALA A 427 15.57 4.77 -18.54
CA ALA A 427 15.24 5.15 -17.16
C ALA A 427 13.85 4.65 -16.76
N VAL A 428 13.70 4.16 -15.53
CA VAL A 428 12.36 3.84 -15.00
C VAL A 428 11.79 5.06 -14.31
N SER A 429 10.55 5.41 -14.66
CA SER A 429 9.83 6.52 -14.05
C SER A 429 8.81 6.00 -13.04
N ARG A 430 8.79 6.57 -11.84
CA ARG A 430 7.85 6.19 -10.79
C ARG A 430 7.35 7.38 -10.00
N VAL A 431 6.04 7.44 -9.81
CA VAL A 431 5.37 8.33 -8.87
C VAL A 431 5.32 7.62 -7.51
N ILE A 432 5.72 8.31 -6.46
CA ILE A 432 5.57 7.86 -5.08
C ILE A 432 4.56 8.79 -4.41
N LEU A 433 3.33 8.31 -4.25
CA LEU A 433 2.27 8.99 -3.53
C LEU A 433 2.50 8.79 -2.03
N ALA A 434 2.59 9.87 -1.27
CA ALA A 434 2.74 9.85 0.17
C ALA A 434 1.62 10.66 0.84
N THR A 435 0.73 9.98 1.57
CA THR A 435 -0.55 10.54 2.07
C THR A 435 -0.94 9.95 3.43
N ASP A 436 -1.88 10.58 4.14
CA ASP A 436 -2.57 10.01 5.30
C ASP A 436 -3.92 9.37 4.95
N GLY A 437 -4.19 9.18 3.66
CA GLY A 437 -5.26 8.33 3.14
C GLY A 437 -6.52 9.06 2.66
N ASP A 438 -6.60 10.39 2.83
CA ASP A 438 -7.71 11.18 2.30
C ASP A 438 -7.44 11.60 0.85
N PHE A 439 -7.67 10.69 -0.11
CA PHE A 439 -7.55 10.99 -1.54
C PHE A 439 -8.88 11.51 -2.15
N ASN A 440 -9.78 12.10 -1.34
CA ASN A 440 -11.12 12.47 -1.79
C ASN A 440 -11.19 13.76 -2.59
N VAL A 441 -10.72 13.75 -3.84
CA VAL A 441 -10.82 14.95 -4.69
C VAL A 441 -10.68 14.65 -6.17
N GLY A 442 -11.84 14.66 -6.85
CA GLY A 442 -11.97 15.14 -8.22
C GLY A 442 -12.50 14.11 -9.24
N LEU A 443 -12.07 12.84 -9.16
CA LEU A 443 -12.74 11.76 -9.88
C LEU A 443 -13.80 11.22 -8.95
N SER A 444 -15.05 11.63 -9.15
CA SER A 444 -16.19 11.04 -8.45
C SER A 444 -16.43 9.56 -8.83
N ASP A 445 -15.55 8.97 -9.63
CA ASP A 445 -15.57 7.59 -10.09
C ASP A 445 -14.20 6.90 -9.84
N PRO A 446 -14.12 5.99 -8.85
CA PRO A 446 -12.94 5.18 -8.60
C PRO A 446 -12.44 4.37 -9.80
N GLU A 447 -13.33 3.95 -10.71
CA GLU A 447 -12.93 3.18 -11.90
C GLU A 447 -12.18 4.05 -12.91
N ALA A 448 -12.62 5.29 -13.12
CA ALA A 448 -11.92 6.23 -13.99
C ALA A 448 -10.49 6.55 -13.49
N LEU A 449 -10.28 6.53 -12.17
CA LEU A 449 -8.96 6.71 -11.57
C LEU A 449 -8.06 5.50 -11.81
N LYS A 450 -8.60 4.28 -11.66
CA LYS A 450 -7.90 3.03 -12.00
C LYS A 450 -7.49 3.00 -13.46
N ASP A 451 -8.42 3.31 -14.37
CA ASP A 451 -8.16 3.37 -15.82
C ASP A 451 -7.06 4.39 -16.16
N PHE A 452 -7.11 5.57 -15.55
CA PHE A 452 -6.08 6.59 -15.74
C PHE A 452 -4.70 6.09 -15.32
N ILE A 453 -4.59 5.46 -14.14
CA ILE A 453 -3.32 4.92 -13.63
C ILE A 453 -2.83 3.77 -14.51
N ALA A 454 -3.70 2.86 -14.91
CA ALA A 454 -3.37 1.75 -15.79
C ALA A 454 -2.85 2.24 -17.16
N GLU A 455 -3.38 3.35 -17.67
CA GLU A 455 -2.89 3.97 -18.90
C GLU A 455 -1.52 4.65 -18.73
N GLN A 456 -1.30 5.38 -17.63
CA GLN A 456 0.03 5.96 -17.33
C GLN A 456 1.11 4.89 -17.17
N ARG A 457 0.72 3.76 -16.57
CA ARG A 457 1.57 2.58 -16.45
C ARG A 457 1.96 2.01 -17.80
N LYS A 458 1.04 1.87 -18.76
CA LYS A 458 1.39 1.45 -20.14
C LYS A 458 2.38 2.42 -20.80
N GLY A 459 2.36 3.69 -20.40
CA GLY A 459 3.36 4.70 -20.78
C GLY A 459 4.72 4.56 -20.06
N GLY A 460 4.93 3.54 -19.23
CA GLY A 460 6.18 3.27 -18.53
C GLY A 460 6.37 4.05 -17.22
N THR A 461 5.30 4.64 -16.68
CA THR A 461 5.34 5.33 -15.37
C THR A 461 4.54 4.57 -14.32
N TYR A 462 5.24 4.04 -13.33
CA TYR A 462 4.66 3.26 -12.23
C TYR A 462 4.16 4.15 -11.09
N LEU A 463 3.31 3.61 -10.21
CA LEU A 463 2.84 4.29 -9.00
C LEU A 463 2.98 3.39 -7.77
N SER A 464 3.64 3.88 -6.73
CA SER A 464 3.66 3.28 -5.39
C SER A 464 3.03 4.23 -4.38
N VAL A 465 2.41 3.68 -3.35
CA VAL A 465 1.66 4.44 -2.35
C VAL A 465 2.22 4.19 -0.95
N LEU A 466 2.52 5.27 -0.24
CA LEU A 466 3.04 5.28 1.12
C LEU A 466 2.03 5.97 2.04
N GLY A 467 1.44 5.21 2.95
CA GLY A 467 0.53 5.72 3.96
C GLY A 467 1.27 6.17 5.23
N PHE A 468 0.83 7.28 5.83
CA PHE A 468 1.36 7.82 7.08
C PHE A 468 0.23 8.22 8.05
N GLY A 469 0.36 7.92 9.35
CA GLY A 469 -0.61 8.32 10.37
C GLY A 469 -1.91 7.50 10.42
N ARG A 470 -2.96 7.97 11.14
CA ARG A 470 -4.23 7.24 11.32
C ARG A 470 -5.50 8.08 11.18
N GLY A 471 -6.63 7.37 11.11
CA GLY A 471 -7.99 7.88 11.29
C GLY A 471 -8.78 8.14 10.00
N ASN A 472 -8.07 8.31 8.88
CA ASN A 472 -8.63 8.56 7.54
C ASN A 472 -8.01 7.68 6.45
N LEU A 473 -7.37 6.56 6.83
CA LEU A 473 -6.71 5.70 5.86
C LEU A 473 -7.71 4.77 5.15
N ASP A 474 -7.96 5.05 3.88
CA ASP A 474 -8.63 4.12 2.98
C ASP A 474 -7.61 3.13 2.38
N ASP A 475 -7.31 2.06 3.14
CA ASP A 475 -6.40 0.98 2.74
C ASP A 475 -6.85 0.33 1.43
N ALA A 476 -8.16 0.16 1.23
CA ALA A 476 -8.71 -0.37 -0.02
C ALA A 476 -8.39 0.52 -1.22
N THR A 477 -8.54 1.84 -1.09
CA THR A 477 -8.13 2.78 -2.14
C THR A 477 -6.63 2.76 -2.36
N MET A 478 -5.81 2.78 -1.30
CA MET A 478 -4.35 2.74 -1.46
C MET A 478 -3.87 1.49 -2.19
N GLN A 479 -4.39 0.31 -1.82
CA GLN A 479 -4.10 -0.95 -2.50
C GLN A 479 -4.54 -0.89 -3.95
N ALA A 480 -5.76 -0.42 -4.23
CA ALA A 480 -6.25 -0.31 -5.60
C ALA A 480 -5.36 0.60 -6.45
N LEU A 481 -4.91 1.75 -5.93
CA LEU A 481 -4.03 2.66 -6.66
C LEU A 481 -2.67 2.04 -6.95
N ALA A 482 -2.05 1.39 -5.96
CA ALA A 482 -0.77 0.73 -6.09
C ALA A 482 -0.83 -0.43 -7.10
N GLN A 483 -1.86 -1.27 -7.00
CA GLN A 483 -2.11 -2.39 -7.91
C GLN A 483 -2.28 -1.95 -9.35
N ASN A 484 -3.13 -0.94 -9.60
CA ASN A 484 -3.34 -0.44 -10.97
C ASN A 484 -2.08 0.27 -11.50
N GLY A 485 -1.23 0.78 -10.61
CA GLY A 485 0.03 1.45 -10.91
C GLY A 485 1.24 0.53 -11.02
N ASN A 486 1.08 -0.77 -10.83
CA ASN A 486 2.15 -1.76 -10.70
C ASN A 486 3.25 -1.31 -9.73
N GLY A 487 2.85 -0.92 -8.52
CA GLY A 487 3.76 -0.64 -7.43
C GLY A 487 3.22 -1.15 -6.10
N MET A 488 3.97 -0.88 -5.04
CA MET A 488 3.61 -1.36 -3.70
C MET A 488 2.74 -0.36 -2.95
N ALA A 489 1.89 -0.86 -2.06
CA ALA A 489 1.31 -0.11 -0.97
C ALA A 489 2.03 -0.46 0.34
N ALA A 490 2.60 0.54 1.01
CA ALA A 490 3.23 0.37 2.31
C ALA A 490 2.72 1.41 3.31
N TYR A 491 2.63 1.00 4.57
CA TYR A 491 2.22 1.88 5.66
C TYR A 491 3.38 2.10 6.63
N ILE A 492 3.80 3.36 6.77
CA ILE A 492 4.96 3.77 7.56
C ILE A 492 4.47 4.37 8.88
N ASP A 493 4.57 3.58 9.95
CA ASP A 493 4.21 3.96 11.32
C ASP A 493 5.42 4.40 12.16
N THR A 494 6.62 4.02 11.76
CA THR A 494 7.87 4.27 12.49
C THR A 494 9.03 4.56 11.54
N LEU A 495 10.10 5.14 12.06
CA LEU A 495 11.33 5.33 11.28
C LEU A 495 12.02 3.99 10.94
N ALA A 496 11.85 2.96 11.78
CA ALA A 496 12.35 1.61 11.51
C ALA A 496 11.61 0.98 10.32
N GLU A 497 10.30 1.19 10.23
CA GLU A 497 9.50 0.79 9.07
C GLU A 497 9.91 1.56 7.82
N ALA A 498 10.10 2.87 7.93
CA ALA A 498 10.60 3.69 6.83
C ALA A 498 11.96 3.21 6.29
N GLN A 499 12.88 2.83 7.18
CA GLN A 499 14.17 2.25 6.80
C GLN A 499 13.97 0.94 6.04
N LYS A 500 13.13 0.02 6.55
CA LYS A 500 12.84 -1.26 5.89
C LYS A 500 12.26 -1.04 4.50
N VAL A 501 11.16 -0.30 4.43
CA VAL A 501 10.40 -0.09 3.19
C VAL A 501 11.25 0.68 2.19
N LEU A 502 11.80 1.84 2.55
CA LEU A 502 12.39 2.74 1.58
C LEU A 502 13.86 2.45 1.26
N ALA A 503 14.61 1.93 2.23
CA ALA A 503 16.04 1.70 2.02
C ALA A 503 16.32 0.25 1.64
N ASP A 504 15.76 -0.70 2.39
CA ASP A 504 16.12 -2.12 2.24
C ASP A 504 15.30 -2.81 1.13
N GLN A 505 14.03 -2.41 0.94
CA GLN A 505 13.11 -3.08 -0.01
C GLN A 505 12.87 -2.29 -1.29
N LEU A 506 12.51 -1.00 -1.18
CA LEU A 506 12.03 -0.22 -2.31
C LEU A 506 13.11 -0.09 -3.40
N THR A 507 14.37 0.18 -3.06
CA THR A 507 15.40 0.42 -4.08
C THR A 507 15.69 -0.76 -5.01
N GLY A 508 15.53 -2.00 -4.54
CA GLY A 508 15.52 -3.20 -5.38
C GLY A 508 14.21 -3.38 -6.15
N ALA A 509 13.07 -3.22 -5.45
CA ALA A 509 11.73 -3.32 -6.02
C ALA A 509 11.38 -2.24 -7.07
N LEU A 510 12.19 -1.19 -7.18
CA LEU A 510 12.09 -0.17 -8.24
C LEU A 510 12.49 -0.69 -9.63
N VAL A 511 13.21 -1.82 -9.71
CA VAL A 511 13.65 -2.41 -10.98
C VAL A 511 12.72 -3.57 -11.34
N PRO A 512 11.78 -3.40 -12.29
CA PRO A 512 10.89 -4.50 -12.69
C PRO A 512 11.71 -5.62 -13.34
N ILE A 513 11.43 -6.86 -12.94
CA ILE A 513 12.08 -8.06 -13.51
C ILE A 513 11.08 -8.97 -14.24
N ALA A 514 9.80 -8.85 -13.91
CA ALA A 514 8.72 -9.38 -14.72
C ALA A 514 7.39 -8.67 -14.42
N ASP A 515 6.53 -8.69 -15.44
CA ASP A 515 5.19 -8.17 -15.40
C ASP A 515 4.18 -9.32 -15.40
N ASP A 516 2.96 -9.06 -14.93
CA ASP A 516 1.82 -9.97 -14.99
C ASP A 516 2.10 -11.39 -14.46
N VAL A 517 2.62 -11.46 -13.24
CA VAL A 517 3.07 -12.71 -12.65
C VAL A 517 1.92 -13.45 -11.96
N LYS A 518 1.57 -14.62 -12.49
CA LYS A 518 0.49 -15.49 -12.01
C LYS A 518 1.04 -16.79 -11.44
N ILE A 519 0.50 -17.21 -10.30
CA ILE A 519 0.81 -18.51 -9.71
C ILE A 519 -0.40 -19.42 -9.83
N GLN A 520 -0.16 -20.65 -10.28
CA GLN A 520 -1.15 -21.72 -10.27
C GLN A 520 -0.55 -23.00 -9.68
N VAL A 521 -1.26 -23.62 -8.75
CA VAL A 521 -0.91 -24.92 -8.20
C VAL A 521 -1.99 -25.93 -8.59
N GLU A 522 -1.58 -27.03 -9.21
CA GLU A 522 -2.44 -28.18 -9.51
C GLU A 522 -2.05 -29.34 -8.60
N TRP A 523 -3.00 -29.79 -7.79
CA TRP A 523 -2.80 -30.88 -6.84
C TRP A 523 -3.15 -32.23 -7.46
N ASN A 524 -2.35 -33.23 -7.15
CA ASN A 524 -2.60 -34.61 -7.54
C ASN A 524 -3.66 -35.24 -6.61
N PRO A 525 -4.88 -35.52 -7.10
CA PRO A 525 -5.95 -36.06 -6.28
C PRO A 525 -5.61 -37.42 -5.68
N ALA A 526 -4.73 -38.21 -6.29
CA ALA A 526 -4.35 -39.51 -5.75
C ALA A 526 -3.59 -39.41 -4.42
N LEU A 527 -2.86 -38.31 -4.19
CA LEU A 527 -2.03 -38.11 -2.99
C LEU A 527 -2.56 -37.03 -2.05
N VAL A 528 -3.30 -36.06 -2.58
CA VAL A 528 -3.88 -34.94 -1.84
C VAL A 528 -5.40 -35.05 -1.89
N ALA A 529 -6.02 -35.23 -0.73
CA ALA A 529 -7.46 -35.34 -0.60
C ALA A 529 -8.14 -33.97 -0.52
N GLU A 530 -7.52 -33.05 0.20
CA GLU A 530 -8.01 -31.69 0.45
C GLU A 530 -6.83 -30.72 0.53
N TYR A 531 -7.06 -29.45 0.19
CA TYR A 531 -6.09 -28.38 0.38
C TYR A 531 -6.76 -27.06 0.73
N ARG A 532 -5.97 -26.13 1.26
CA ARG A 532 -6.37 -24.74 1.54
C ARG A 532 -5.16 -23.83 1.37
N LEU A 533 -5.33 -22.72 0.64
CA LEU A 533 -4.36 -21.62 0.61
C LEU A 533 -4.55 -20.79 1.88
N VAL A 534 -3.47 -20.53 2.63
CA VAL A 534 -3.50 -19.72 3.85
C VAL A 534 -3.17 -18.27 3.50
N GLY A 535 -4.15 -17.37 3.64
CA GLY A 535 -4.08 -15.99 3.15
C GLY A 535 -4.45 -15.86 1.67
N TYR A 536 -4.11 -14.73 1.05
CA TYR A 536 -4.37 -14.42 -0.36
C TYR A 536 -5.87 -14.40 -0.75
N GLU A 537 -6.77 -14.12 0.20
CA GLU A 537 -8.22 -14.11 -0.07
C GLU A 537 -8.61 -13.02 -1.08
N THR A 538 -7.98 -11.85 -0.99
CA THR A 538 -8.21 -10.71 -1.90
C THR A 538 -7.45 -10.82 -3.23
N ARG A 539 -6.62 -11.85 -3.38
CA ARG A 539 -5.69 -12.08 -4.51
C ARG A 539 -6.02 -13.34 -5.31
N ALA A 540 -7.13 -14.00 -4.98
CA ALA A 540 -7.58 -15.20 -5.64
C ALA A 540 -8.01 -14.91 -7.09
N LEU A 541 -7.51 -15.71 -8.03
CA LEU A 541 -7.84 -15.61 -9.45
C LEU A 541 -8.65 -16.84 -9.87
N ARG A 542 -9.45 -16.70 -10.94
CA ARG A 542 -10.11 -17.86 -11.53
C ARG A 542 -9.10 -18.68 -12.30
N ARG A 543 -9.39 -19.97 -12.49
CA ARG A 543 -8.49 -20.88 -13.23
C ARG A 543 -8.23 -20.40 -14.65
N GLU A 544 -9.25 -19.89 -15.33
CA GLU A 544 -9.18 -19.35 -16.69
C GLU A 544 -8.33 -18.09 -16.79
N ASP A 545 -8.21 -17.31 -15.71
CA ASP A 545 -7.42 -16.08 -15.69
C ASP A 545 -5.92 -16.40 -15.80
N PHE A 546 -5.47 -17.61 -15.44
CA PHE A 546 -4.07 -18.03 -15.53
C PHE A 546 -3.48 -17.94 -16.94
N ASN A 547 -4.27 -18.23 -17.98
CA ASN A 547 -3.81 -18.18 -19.38
C ASN A 547 -4.28 -16.91 -20.10
N ASN A 548 -4.94 -15.99 -19.38
CA ASN A 548 -5.47 -14.77 -19.96
C ASN A 548 -4.49 -13.62 -19.75
N ASP A 549 -3.72 -13.27 -20.79
CA ASP A 549 -2.77 -12.17 -20.77
C ASP A 549 -3.44 -10.77 -20.64
N HIS A 550 -4.78 -10.69 -20.68
CA HIS A 550 -5.54 -9.46 -20.39
C HIS A 550 -5.86 -9.26 -18.91
N VAL A 551 -5.72 -10.30 -18.07
CA VAL A 551 -5.90 -10.17 -16.62
C VAL A 551 -4.52 -9.92 -16.03
N ASP A 552 -4.32 -8.77 -15.43
CA ASP A 552 -3.06 -8.42 -14.76
C ASP A 552 -3.02 -9.03 -13.35
N ALA A 553 -1.89 -9.60 -12.97
CA ALA A 553 -1.67 -10.26 -11.68
C ALA A 553 -0.48 -9.70 -10.89
N GLY A 554 -0.01 -8.51 -11.27
CA GLY A 554 1.03 -7.77 -10.54
C GLY A 554 2.43 -8.03 -11.08
N GLU A 555 3.38 -7.19 -10.64
CA GLU A 555 4.78 -7.25 -11.05
C GLU A 555 5.66 -7.75 -9.92
N ILE A 556 6.86 -8.19 -10.30
CA ILE A 556 7.92 -8.46 -9.34
C ILE A 556 9.11 -7.58 -9.68
N GLY A 557 9.59 -6.88 -8.65
CA GLY A 557 10.83 -6.12 -8.72
C GLY A 557 12.06 -6.96 -8.33
N ALA A 558 13.25 -6.48 -8.67
CA ALA A 558 14.49 -7.16 -8.37
C ALA A 558 14.66 -7.40 -6.86
N GLY A 559 15.08 -8.61 -6.51
CA GLY A 559 15.28 -9.06 -5.13
C GLY A 559 14.00 -9.34 -4.33
N HIS A 560 12.82 -9.04 -4.87
CA HIS A 560 11.56 -9.28 -4.18
C HIS A 560 11.36 -10.78 -3.93
N GLN A 561 10.77 -11.08 -2.77
CA GLN A 561 10.51 -12.43 -2.30
C GLN A 561 9.03 -12.59 -2.03
N VAL A 562 8.48 -13.73 -2.43
CA VAL A 562 7.11 -14.08 -2.07
C VAL A 562 7.04 -15.50 -1.52
N THR A 563 6.27 -15.65 -0.45
CA THR A 563 6.00 -16.90 0.24
C THR A 563 4.50 -17.14 0.27
N ALA A 564 4.09 -18.33 -0.17
CA ALA A 564 2.73 -18.83 -0.07
C ALA A 564 2.72 -20.15 0.71
N LEU A 565 1.68 -20.35 1.52
CA LEU A 565 1.52 -21.54 2.35
C LEU A 565 0.22 -22.24 2.00
N TYR A 566 0.31 -23.53 1.70
CA TYR A 566 -0.85 -24.41 1.60
C TYR A 566 -0.89 -25.37 2.77
N GLU A 567 -2.07 -25.53 3.38
CA GLU A 567 -2.35 -26.69 4.21
C GLU A 567 -2.97 -27.78 3.33
N ILE A 568 -2.39 -28.98 3.35
CA ILE A 568 -2.89 -30.13 2.60
C ILE A 568 -3.22 -31.30 3.52
N THR A 569 -4.29 -32.03 3.17
CA THR A 569 -4.62 -33.31 3.79
C THR A 569 -4.24 -34.44 2.83
N PRO A 570 -3.23 -35.27 3.15
CA PRO A 570 -2.88 -36.43 2.33
C PRO A 570 -4.02 -37.45 2.23
N THR A 571 -4.13 -38.13 1.10
CA THR A 571 -5.09 -39.22 0.93
C THR A 571 -4.86 -40.33 1.96
N GLY A 572 -5.94 -40.75 2.65
CA GLY A 572 -5.87 -41.74 3.72
C GLY A 572 -5.59 -41.16 5.11
N SER A 573 -5.33 -39.85 5.24
CA SER A 573 -5.23 -39.19 6.53
C SER A 573 -6.58 -39.16 7.25
N GLY A 574 -6.56 -39.43 8.56
CA GLY A 574 -7.73 -39.29 9.44
C GLY A 574 -8.13 -37.84 9.71
N ALA A 575 -7.33 -36.87 9.24
CA ALA A 575 -7.58 -35.44 9.42
C ALA A 575 -8.57 -34.85 8.41
N ARG A 576 -9.08 -35.66 7.47
CA ARG A 576 -10.01 -35.23 6.42
C ARG A 576 -11.27 -34.61 7.02
N MET A 577 -11.68 -33.46 6.49
CA MET A 577 -12.87 -32.73 7.00
C MET A 577 -14.14 -33.08 6.23
N THR A 578 -14.01 -33.54 5.00
CA THR A 578 -15.11 -33.83 4.09
C THR A 578 -15.21 -35.32 3.83
N ASP A 579 -16.42 -35.86 3.92
CA ASP A 579 -16.68 -37.24 3.55
C ASP A 579 -16.52 -37.44 2.03
N PRO A 580 -15.94 -38.57 1.58
CA PRO A 580 -15.89 -38.88 0.15
C PRO A 580 -17.31 -38.95 -0.44
N LEU A 581 -17.50 -38.40 -1.64
CA LEU A 581 -18.76 -38.50 -2.38
C LEU A 581 -19.13 -39.98 -2.63
N ARG A 582 -20.35 -40.37 -2.25
CA ARG A 582 -20.90 -41.72 -2.47
C ARG A 582 -20.87 -42.15 -3.95
N TYR A 583 -21.08 -41.20 -4.86
CA TYR A 583 -21.16 -41.42 -6.30
C TYR A 583 -19.98 -40.79 -7.06
N GLY A 584 -18.95 -40.34 -6.35
CA GLY A 584 -17.75 -39.79 -6.96
C GLY A 584 -16.92 -40.87 -7.65
N ALA A 585 -16.11 -40.47 -8.64
CA ALA A 585 -15.15 -41.37 -9.26
C ALA A 585 -14.17 -41.90 -8.19
N ARG A 586 -13.95 -43.22 -8.18
CA ARG A 586 -13.01 -43.84 -7.25
C ARG A 586 -11.59 -43.46 -7.65
N GLN A 587 -10.86 -42.79 -6.75
CA GLN A 587 -9.47 -42.45 -6.99
C GLN A 587 -8.63 -43.72 -7.20
N VAL A 588 -7.79 -43.69 -8.22
CA VAL A 588 -6.79 -44.74 -8.47
C VAL A 588 -5.58 -44.44 -7.60
N ALA A 589 -5.12 -45.45 -6.85
CA ALA A 589 -3.88 -45.35 -6.10
C ALA A 589 -2.73 -45.08 -7.08
N SER A 590 -1.87 -44.13 -6.74
CA SER A 590 -0.67 -43.79 -7.53
C SER A 590 0.56 -44.10 -6.69
N ASP A 591 1.55 -44.74 -7.31
CA ASP A 591 2.89 -44.93 -6.72
C ASP A 591 3.76 -43.67 -6.84
N SER A 592 3.21 -42.58 -7.42
CA SER A 592 3.89 -41.31 -7.50
C SER A 592 4.12 -40.71 -6.11
N LYS A 593 5.23 -40.00 -5.97
CA LYS A 593 5.51 -39.15 -4.81
C LYS A 593 5.19 -37.67 -5.06
N GLU A 594 4.69 -37.34 -6.24
CA GLU A 594 4.41 -35.96 -6.64
C GLU A 594 3.02 -35.53 -6.15
N LEU A 595 3.00 -34.62 -5.17
CA LEU A 595 1.78 -34.05 -4.59
C LEU A 595 1.05 -33.13 -5.55
N GLY A 596 1.75 -32.54 -6.52
CA GLY A 596 1.19 -31.60 -7.48
C GLY A 596 2.27 -30.86 -8.27
N PHE A 597 1.85 -29.87 -9.04
CA PHE A 597 2.70 -29.01 -9.85
C PHE A 597 2.45 -27.54 -9.52
N LEU A 598 3.54 -26.79 -9.29
CA LEU A 598 3.56 -25.34 -9.27
C LEU A 598 3.83 -24.83 -10.68
N ARG A 599 3.02 -23.89 -11.14
CA ARG A 599 3.16 -23.16 -12.40
C ARG A 599 3.24 -21.68 -12.13
N LEU A 600 4.29 -21.05 -12.67
CA LEU A 600 4.51 -19.61 -12.62
C LEU A 600 4.48 -19.08 -14.04
N ARG A 601 3.51 -18.22 -14.35
CA ARG A 601 3.44 -17.51 -15.63
C ARG A 601 3.85 -16.06 -15.42
N TYR A 602 4.64 -15.50 -16.33
CA TYR A 602 5.10 -14.11 -16.25
C TYR A 602 5.40 -13.55 -17.63
N LYS A 603 5.42 -12.22 -17.79
CA LYS A 603 5.92 -11.52 -18.98
C LYS A 603 7.25 -10.85 -18.64
N ALA A 604 8.21 -10.85 -19.56
CA ALA A 604 9.40 -10.02 -19.34
C ALA A 604 9.00 -8.52 -19.42
N PRO A 605 9.70 -7.61 -18.73
CA PRO A 605 9.32 -6.20 -18.72
C PRO A 605 9.16 -5.62 -20.12
N GLY A 606 7.96 -5.12 -20.43
CA GLY A 606 7.61 -4.54 -21.73
C GLY A 606 7.36 -5.55 -22.87
N GLU A 607 7.43 -6.86 -22.62
CA GLU A 607 7.03 -7.90 -23.58
C GLU A 607 5.53 -8.21 -23.47
N GLY A 608 4.89 -8.49 -24.61
CA GLY A 608 3.47 -8.86 -24.64
C GLY A 608 3.20 -10.36 -24.42
N GLU A 609 4.20 -11.22 -24.64
CA GLU A 609 4.06 -12.68 -24.55
C GLU A 609 4.49 -13.20 -23.17
N SER A 610 3.69 -14.10 -22.60
CA SER A 610 4.00 -14.73 -21.32
C SER A 610 4.82 -16.01 -21.47
N ARG A 611 5.68 -16.25 -20.48
CA ARG A 611 6.56 -17.42 -20.32
C ARG A 611 6.08 -18.24 -19.12
N LEU A 612 6.38 -19.53 -19.12
CA LEU A 612 5.92 -20.49 -18.11
C LEU A 612 7.11 -21.21 -17.47
N ILE A 613 7.12 -21.25 -16.13
CA ILE A 613 8.02 -22.08 -15.33
C ILE A 613 7.18 -23.10 -14.57
N GLU A 614 7.58 -24.36 -14.62
CA GLU A 614 6.90 -25.45 -13.92
C GLU A 614 7.85 -26.10 -12.91
N THR A 615 7.34 -26.40 -11.71
CA THR A 615 8.13 -27.00 -10.62
C THR A 615 7.29 -28.09 -9.94
N PRO A 616 7.75 -29.35 -9.91
CA PRO A 616 7.03 -30.42 -9.23
C PRO A 616 7.08 -30.23 -7.71
N ILE A 617 5.98 -30.57 -7.04
CA ILE A 617 5.85 -30.56 -5.58
C ILE A 617 6.00 -32.00 -5.09
N MET A 618 7.17 -32.33 -4.55
CA MET A 618 7.47 -33.69 -4.08
C MET A 618 7.04 -33.90 -2.62
N ALA A 619 6.46 -35.05 -2.32
CA ALA A 619 5.99 -35.41 -0.97
C ALA A 619 7.11 -35.54 0.06
N ASP A 620 8.34 -35.80 -0.40
CA ASP A 620 9.57 -35.92 0.38
C ASP A 620 10.48 -34.69 0.21
N ALA A 621 9.98 -33.58 -0.34
CA ALA A 621 10.70 -32.31 -0.36
C ALA A 621 10.99 -31.85 1.08
N ALA A 622 12.25 -31.57 1.38
CA ALA A 622 12.66 -31.09 2.69
C ALA A 622 11.98 -29.75 3.03
N PRO A 623 11.68 -29.46 4.31
CA PRO A 623 11.23 -28.14 4.72
C PRO A 623 12.19 -27.06 4.23
N LEU A 624 11.66 -25.93 3.75
CA LEU A 624 12.49 -24.78 3.38
C LEU A 624 13.16 -24.19 4.63
N PRO A 625 14.27 -23.45 4.46
CA PRO A 625 14.82 -22.63 5.53
C PRO A 625 13.72 -21.78 6.16
N GLU A 626 13.70 -21.73 7.50
CA GLU A 626 12.80 -20.85 8.25
C GLU A 626 11.31 -21.16 8.03
N ALA A 627 10.95 -22.36 7.55
CA ALA A 627 9.56 -22.79 7.41
C ALA A 627 8.74 -22.70 8.71
N GLY A 628 9.39 -22.97 9.85
CA GLY A 628 8.79 -22.78 11.17
C GLY A 628 8.46 -21.32 11.47
N TRP A 629 9.24 -20.36 10.96
CA TRP A 629 8.96 -18.92 11.11
C TRP A 629 7.71 -18.53 10.33
N ALA A 630 7.67 -18.85 9.03
CA ALA A 630 6.50 -18.59 8.18
C ALA A 630 5.23 -19.22 8.77
N THR A 631 5.33 -20.47 9.24
CA THR A 631 4.21 -21.19 9.84
C THR A 631 3.75 -20.55 11.16
N ALA A 632 4.67 -20.06 12.00
CA ALA A 632 4.33 -19.37 13.25
C ALA A 632 3.59 -18.06 12.99
N ILE A 633 4.05 -17.26 12.02
CA ILE A 633 3.41 -16.01 11.61
C ILE A 633 2.04 -16.28 11.00
N ALA A 634 1.91 -17.30 10.14
CA ALA A 634 0.64 -17.68 9.54
C ALA A 634 -0.37 -18.15 10.58
N GLY A 635 0.07 -18.96 11.54
CA GLY A 635 -0.77 -19.35 12.66
C GLY A 635 -1.19 -18.16 13.51
N PHE A 636 -0.28 -17.23 13.82
CA PHE A 636 -0.62 -16.00 14.55
C PHE A 636 -1.71 -15.19 13.85
N GLY A 637 -1.59 -15.00 12.53
CA GLY A 637 -2.62 -14.34 11.73
C GLY A 637 -3.96 -15.08 11.76
N GLN A 638 -3.95 -16.42 11.67
CA GLN A 638 -5.17 -17.23 11.79
C GLN A 638 -5.85 -17.09 13.16
N ILE A 639 -5.08 -16.97 14.24
CA ILE A 639 -5.63 -16.70 15.58
C ILE A 639 -6.29 -15.31 15.62
N LEU A 640 -5.64 -14.28 15.09
CA LEU A 640 -6.20 -12.92 15.07
C LEU A 640 -7.49 -12.82 14.22
N LYS A 641 -7.56 -13.55 13.10
CA LYS A 641 -8.82 -13.69 12.32
C LYS A 641 -9.87 -14.53 13.06
N GLY A 642 -9.48 -15.30 14.07
CA GLY A 642 -10.35 -16.23 14.79
C GLY A 642 -10.77 -17.40 13.90
N SER A 643 -9.81 -17.97 13.14
CA SER A 643 -10.05 -19.10 12.26
C SER A 643 -10.42 -20.35 13.05
N THR A 644 -11.44 -21.08 12.59
CA THR A 644 -11.86 -22.35 13.20
C THR A 644 -11.07 -23.55 12.67
N LEU A 645 -10.17 -23.34 11.72
CA LEU A 645 -9.45 -24.39 11.00
C LEU A 645 -8.12 -24.80 11.64
N ILE A 646 -7.72 -24.13 12.73
CA ILE A 646 -6.47 -24.40 13.46
C ILE A 646 -6.68 -25.17 14.77
N GLY A 647 -7.90 -25.67 15.03
CA GLY A 647 -8.21 -26.47 16.22
C GLY A 647 -7.92 -25.73 17.53
N ASP A 648 -7.23 -26.40 18.46
CA ASP A 648 -6.88 -25.87 19.78
C ASP A 648 -5.54 -25.10 19.80
N TRP A 649 -4.94 -24.84 18.64
CA TRP A 649 -3.65 -24.18 18.55
C TRP A 649 -3.72 -22.75 19.09
N SER A 650 -2.88 -22.45 20.07
CA SER A 650 -2.98 -21.24 20.89
C SER A 650 -1.93 -20.19 20.52
N MET A 651 -2.14 -18.96 21.01
CA MET A 651 -1.14 -17.90 20.89
C MET A 651 0.20 -18.30 21.52
N GLY A 652 0.18 -19.10 22.60
CA GLY A 652 1.38 -19.64 23.23
C GLY A 652 2.17 -20.59 22.30
N ASP A 653 1.47 -21.41 21.52
CA ASP A 653 2.09 -22.32 20.55
C ASP A 653 2.72 -21.54 19.39
N ALA A 654 2.05 -20.48 18.92
CA ALA A 654 2.59 -19.55 17.93
C ALA A 654 3.90 -18.91 18.41
N ILE A 655 3.89 -18.39 19.64
CA ILE A 655 5.05 -17.75 20.26
C ILE A 655 6.20 -18.76 20.43
N ALA A 656 5.91 -19.99 20.86
CA ALA A 656 6.92 -21.02 21.04
C ALA A 656 7.59 -21.41 19.71
N LEU A 657 6.78 -21.61 18.65
CA LEU A 657 7.29 -21.93 17.33
C LEU A 657 8.11 -20.77 16.73
N ALA A 658 7.64 -19.53 16.89
CA ALA A 658 8.37 -18.34 16.44
C ALA A 658 9.72 -18.20 17.17
N GLN A 659 9.77 -18.43 18.49
CA GLN A 659 11.02 -18.40 19.26
C GLN A 659 12.01 -19.46 18.79
N ALA A 660 11.54 -20.69 18.58
CA ALA A 660 12.37 -21.78 18.09
C ALA A 660 12.89 -21.53 16.67
N SER A 661 12.14 -20.78 15.86
CA SER A 661 12.40 -20.55 14.43
C SER A 661 12.90 -19.13 14.12
N LYS A 662 13.30 -18.35 15.13
CA LYS A 662 13.61 -16.91 14.96
C LYS A 662 14.71 -16.66 13.94
N GLY A 663 15.70 -17.55 13.83
CA GLY A 663 16.81 -17.40 12.90
C GLY A 663 17.62 -16.11 13.11
N ALA A 664 18.26 -15.64 12.03
CA ALA A 664 18.99 -14.38 12.02
C ALA A 664 18.01 -13.20 12.04
N ASP A 665 18.34 -12.14 12.80
CA ASP A 665 17.43 -11.00 12.99
C ASP A 665 18.25 -9.72 13.16
N ARG A 666 18.92 -9.31 12.08
CA ARG A 666 19.89 -8.19 12.08
C ARG A 666 19.27 -6.88 12.56
N PHE A 667 18.01 -6.64 12.19
CA PHE A 667 17.29 -5.40 12.44
C PHE A 667 16.23 -5.51 13.55
N GLY A 668 16.05 -6.69 14.14
CA GLY A 668 15.14 -6.90 15.26
C GLY A 668 13.68 -7.13 14.88
N TYR A 669 13.32 -7.20 13.59
CA TYR A 669 11.93 -7.38 13.13
C TYR A 669 11.29 -8.66 13.67
N ARG A 670 12.04 -9.77 13.69
CA ARG A 670 11.51 -11.05 14.20
C ARG A 670 11.35 -11.03 15.72
N THR A 671 12.25 -10.35 16.42
CA THR A 671 12.15 -10.14 17.87
C THR A 671 10.97 -9.23 18.23
N GLU A 672 10.71 -8.19 17.44
CA GLU A 672 9.51 -7.35 17.56
C GLU A 672 8.24 -8.17 17.35
N ALA A 673 8.17 -9.00 16.30
CA ALA A 673 7.03 -9.86 16.02
C ALA A 673 6.66 -10.77 17.21
N ILE A 674 7.65 -11.42 17.84
CA ILE A 674 7.42 -12.24 19.05
C ILE A 674 6.88 -11.38 20.21
N THR A 675 7.36 -10.14 20.34
CA THR A 675 6.87 -9.20 21.36
C THR A 675 5.42 -8.81 21.10
N LEU A 676 5.05 -8.57 19.84
CA LEU A 676 3.68 -8.28 19.42
C LEU A 676 2.75 -9.48 19.66
N MET A 677 3.19 -10.70 19.39
CA MET A 677 2.42 -11.91 19.71
C MET A 677 2.13 -12.03 21.21
N ARG A 678 3.13 -11.75 22.07
CA ARG A 678 2.94 -11.72 23.54
C ARG A 678 1.98 -10.63 23.98
N LEU A 679 2.03 -9.46 23.32
CA LEU A 679 1.10 -8.38 23.58
C LEU A 679 -0.33 -8.77 23.21
N ALA A 680 -0.52 -9.35 22.03
CA ALA A 680 -1.80 -9.91 21.60
C ALA A 680 -2.30 -10.97 22.60
N GLU A 681 -1.44 -11.89 23.05
CA GLU A 681 -1.76 -12.89 24.08
C GLU A 681 -2.31 -12.22 25.36
N SER A 682 -1.68 -11.14 25.81
CA SER A 682 -2.09 -10.41 27.01
C SER A 682 -3.42 -9.66 26.85
N LEU A 683 -3.75 -9.22 25.63
CA LEU A 683 -5.00 -8.52 25.32
C LEU A 683 -6.18 -9.48 25.13
N THR A 684 -5.90 -10.76 24.85
CA THR A 684 -6.92 -11.81 24.72
C THR A 684 -7.29 -12.51 26.03
N LYS A 685 -6.55 -12.23 27.12
CA LYS A 685 -6.79 -12.73 28.48
C LYS A 685 -7.63 -11.73 29.26
#